data_AF-A0A950C8I0-F1
#
_entry.id   AF-A0A950C8I0-F1
#
_cell.length_a   1.000
_cell.length_b   1.000
_cell.length_c   1.000
_cell.angle_alpha   90.00
_cell.angle_beta   90.00
_cell.angle_gamma   90.00
#
_symmetry.space_group_name_H-M   'P 1'
#
loop_
_entity.id
_entity.type
_entity.pdbx_description
1 polymer ?
#
loop_
_entity_poly.entity_id
_entity_poly.type
_entity_poly.pdbx_seq_one_letter_code
_entity_poly.pdbx_strand_id
1 'polypeptide(L)'
;MILISGAVAAIALAVFIVVRWVIVARRAPALPCRQCSAPMPPRSTAFLCPTCLRIQEELRVSRAGWQPASSLQWFVRRRGEQLGPYRLTALRGLAERGKLAAGDLLWAEGMGSWLRAEAIDGLLPREVRAAARGRSTGSTVKAGKRVVAGARRGPAAAAALAPPQAQPGYFRLHWRGEFSLADSYWLSWLPVSVLLAIVVLATTATGAAGRGKTWVIAVLAAVAAVAVWQAVGLWRSADRTIARGGAKGWPIAAKACVILGLLQLAAPSLKQLVLLQQAFAPGARSEAARGAELHVLDHGTAVEISGPIAPGTADVLRILLDATPTIHVVQLGSAGGGMVEAYRTGRLITARGLATFTAHDCDGGCLLAFLSGKQRYLGSEARLGFRGPSAAEAGTRTAQVESELLRRALLAEGAPAPFTQKALASSPGGPWYPSTQELLDAHVVSAVVDQREYERNGFDTARAELEAAFMAVPVFAVLQRLEPTTFASLRETYVSGVLRGVPRNEMTAKVRATMMEKVIPRYVRIAPDQELIAYWRTQLDKARELGAIDPRYCVEFLAPQPGMDTTELAGKFSAKSQAADVQALADLMIAGARHPQSVPPERAVQATLRESAHRAELIVPGAVDMVENPVLAAGKPAEFCHAEVAFYESILALPSDRAGPVLRFLVAQG
;
A
#
# COMPACT_ATOMS: atom_id res chain seq x y z
N MET A 1 -36.14 7.00 51.26
CA MET A 1 -35.87 7.05 49.80
C MET A 1 -36.02 8.46 49.17
N ILE A 2 -35.93 9.56 49.95
CA ILE A 2 -36.01 10.94 49.40
C ILE A 2 -34.72 11.76 49.66
N LEU A 3 -33.88 11.37 50.62
CA LEU A 3 -32.61 12.08 50.94
C LEU A 3 -31.42 11.74 50.02
N ILE A 4 -31.50 10.67 49.22
CA ILE A 4 -30.39 10.23 48.34
C ILE A 4 -30.42 10.97 46.98
N SER A 5 -31.59 11.47 46.55
CA SER A 5 -31.73 12.14 45.25
C SER A 5 -31.11 13.56 45.24
N GLY A 6 -31.16 14.26 46.38
CA GLY A 6 -30.56 15.61 46.52
C GLY A 6 -29.04 15.63 46.47
N ALA A 7 -28.38 14.61 47.03
CA ALA A 7 -26.92 14.50 47.03
C ALA A 7 -26.37 14.19 45.62
N VAL A 8 -27.05 13.33 44.86
CA VAL A 8 -26.66 12.99 43.48
C VAL A 8 -26.85 14.18 42.54
N ALA A 9 -27.91 14.97 42.70
CA ALA A 9 -28.13 16.20 41.94
C ALA A 9 -27.09 17.30 42.26
N ALA A 10 -26.71 17.44 43.53
CA ALA A 10 -25.68 18.39 43.96
C ALA A 10 -24.28 18.01 43.44
N ILE A 11 -23.95 16.71 43.43
CA ILE A 11 -22.70 16.19 42.88
C ILE A 11 -22.65 16.35 41.35
N ALA A 12 -23.76 16.11 40.65
CA ALA A 12 -23.84 16.32 39.20
C ALA A 12 -23.67 17.81 38.83
N LEU A 13 -24.25 18.73 39.61
CA LEU A 13 -24.10 20.18 39.40
C LEU A 13 -22.67 20.66 39.71
N ALA A 14 -22.05 20.14 40.78
CA ALA A 14 -20.65 20.43 41.12
C ALA A 14 -19.67 19.90 40.06
N VAL A 15 -19.91 18.69 39.53
CA VAL A 15 -19.14 18.11 38.41
C VAL A 15 -19.31 18.95 37.14
N PHE A 16 -20.51 19.44 36.84
CA PHE A 16 -20.75 20.29 35.67
C PHE A 16 -20.03 21.65 35.79
N ILE A 17 -20.01 22.25 36.98
CA ILE A 17 -19.29 23.51 37.25
C ILE A 17 -17.76 23.31 37.18
N VAL A 18 -17.24 22.21 37.75
CA VAL A 18 -15.80 21.90 37.74
C VAL A 18 -15.31 21.49 36.35
N VAL A 19 -16.08 20.72 35.58
CA VAL A 19 -15.77 20.39 34.18
C VAL A 19 -15.76 21.65 33.31
N ARG A 20 -16.70 22.57 33.52
CA ARG A 20 -16.73 23.87 32.83
C ARG A 20 -15.55 24.78 33.23
N TRP A 21 -15.07 24.71 34.47
CA TRP A 21 -13.89 25.44 34.95
C TRP A 21 -12.56 24.86 34.42
N VAL A 22 -12.43 23.53 34.37
CA VAL A 22 -11.21 22.82 33.90
C VAL A 22 -11.04 22.90 32.38
N ILE A 23 -12.14 22.98 31.60
CA ILE A 23 -12.09 23.22 30.15
C ILE A 23 -11.63 24.66 29.80
N VAL A 24 -11.81 25.60 30.73
CA VAL A 24 -11.49 27.03 30.56
C VAL A 24 -10.06 27.39 30.99
N ALA A 25 -9.37 26.56 31.79
CA ALA A 25 -8.13 26.94 32.47
C ALA A 25 -6.79 26.39 31.91
N ARG A 26 -6.72 25.86 30.68
CA ARG A 26 -5.43 25.50 30.04
C ARG A 26 -5.05 26.49 28.93
N ARG A 27 -4.23 27.49 29.25
CA ARG A 27 -3.57 28.37 28.27
C ARG A 27 -2.39 27.63 27.64
N ALA A 28 -2.46 27.35 26.34
CA ALA A 28 -1.29 27.05 25.52
C ALA A 28 -0.50 28.36 25.26
N PRO A 29 0.83 28.31 25.02
CA PRO A 29 1.60 29.51 24.72
C PRO A 29 1.09 30.16 23.42
N ALA A 30 0.76 31.45 23.49
CA ALA A 30 0.34 32.24 22.34
C ALA A 30 1.56 32.55 21.46
N LEU A 31 1.54 32.15 20.19
CA LEU A 31 2.55 32.57 19.22
C LEU A 31 2.22 34.00 18.72
N PRO A 32 3.22 34.89 18.59
CA PRO A 32 3.00 36.26 18.14
C PRO A 32 2.71 36.32 16.63
N CYS A 33 1.83 37.23 16.20
CA CYS A 33 1.59 37.49 14.77
C CYS A 33 2.90 37.96 14.09
N ARG A 34 3.27 37.39 12.93
CA ARG A 34 4.54 37.72 12.24
C ARG A 34 4.70 39.18 11.82
N GLN A 35 3.60 39.94 11.69
CA GLN A 35 3.65 41.33 11.23
C GLN A 35 3.57 42.36 12.37
N CYS A 36 2.77 42.12 13.41
CA CYS A 36 2.55 43.08 14.50
C CYS A 36 2.95 42.56 15.88
N SER A 37 3.48 41.33 15.96
CA SER A 37 3.93 40.66 17.17
C SER A 37 2.88 40.49 18.27
N ALA A 38 1.61 40.82 18.00
CA ALA A 38 0.52 40.68 18.95
C ALA A 38 0.25 39.20 19.27
N PRO A 39 -0.03 38.85 20.54
CA PRO A 39 -0.29 37.48 20.95
C PRO A 39 -1.57 36.94 20.32
N MET A 40 -1.48 35.83 19.58
CA MET A 40 -2.65 35.19 18.96
C MET A 40 -3.35 34.27 19.97
N PRO A 41 -4.69 34.31 20.10
CA PRO A 41 -5.41 33.46 21.04
C PRO A 41 -5.29 31.96 20.65
N PRO A 42 -4.97 31.06 21.59
CA PRO A 42 -4.64 29.66 21.31
C PRO A 42 -5.84 28.79 20.86
N ARG A 43 -7.04 29.38 20.70
CA ARG A 43 -8.29 28.70 20.33
C ARG A 43 -9.18 29.55 19.42
N SER A 44 -8.63 30.40 18.55
CA SER A 44 -9.46 31.06 17.55
C SER A 44 -9.48 30.28 16.25
N THR A 45 -10.67 29.92 15.78
CA THR A 45 -10.96 29.63 14.36
C THR A 45 -10.69 30.83 13.44
N ALA A 46 -10.29 31.98 13.99
CA ALA A 46 -10.04 33.20 13.27
C ALA A 46 -8.72 33.11 12.49
N PHE A 47 -8.86 33.01 11.17
CA PHE A 47 -7.83 33.20 10.14
C PHE A 47 -7.39 34.68 10.03
N LEU A 48 -8.04 35.58 10.76
CA LEU A 48 -7.69 37.00 10.90
C LEU A 48 -7.06 37.26 12.26
N CYS A 49 -5.93 37.98 12.28
CA CYS A 49 -5.35 38.46 13.53
C CYS A 49 -6.33 39.42 14.24
N PRO A 50 -6.62 39.26 15.54
CA PRO A 50 -7.57 40.12 16.26
C PRO A 50 -7.08 41.57 16.42
N THR A 51 -5.79 41.82 16.24
CA THR A 51 -5.19 43.16 16.37
C THR A 51 -5.00 43.86 15.03
N CYS A 52 -4.49 43.18 14.00
CA CYS A 52 -4.22 43.79 12.69
C CYS A 52 -5.18 43.38 11.57
N LEU A 53 -6.12 42.45 11.85
CA LEU A 53 -7.14 41.98 10.91
C LEU A 53 -6.60 41.50 9.55
N ARG A 54 -5.37 40.97 9.52
CA ARG A 54 -4.74 40.41 8.32
C ARG A 54 -5.00 38.91 8.21
N ILE A 55 -5.37 38.46 7.00
CA ILE A 55 -5.58 37.05 6.67
C ILE A 55 -4.23 36.31 6.71
N GLN A 56 -4.13 35.25 7.50
CA GLN A 56 -2.94 34.42 7.59
C GLN A 56 -3.02 33.27 6.58
N GLU A 57 -2.19 33.28 5.53
CA GLU A 57 -2.20 32.25 4.46
C GLU A 57 -1.40 30.99 4.80
N GLU A 58 -0.40 31.09 5.70
CA GLU A 58 0.45 29.97 6.13
C GLU A 58 0.32 29.75 7.64
N LEU A 59 -0.57 28.85 8.06
CA LEU A 59 -0.58 28.32 9.43
C LEU A 59 0.12 26.96 9.43
N ARG A 60 1.33 26.90 10.01
CA ARG A 60 2.01 25.62 10.29
C ARG A 60 1.25 24.82 11.35
N VAL A 61 1.24 23.52 11.10
CA VAL A 61 0.40 22.44 11.63
C VAL A 61 0.82 21.97 13.02
N SER A 62 -0.17 21.68 13.89
CA SER A 62 -0.09 20.52 14.79
C SER A 62 -1.46 19.85 14.93
N ARG A 63 -1.57 18.67 14.31
CA ARG A 63 -2.45 17.50 14.53
C ARG A 63 -3.95 17.71 14.80
N ALA A 64 -4.73 17.00 13.96
CA ALA A 64 -6.17 16.80 13.92
C ALA A 64 -6.98 17.92 13.21
N GLY A 65 -7.17 17.71 11.89
CA GLY A 65 -8.24 18.29 11.08
C GLY A 65 -8.30 19.82 11.01
N TRP A 66 -7.59 20.43 10.07
CA TRP A 66 -7.84 21.83 9.69
C TRP A 66 -7.69 22.01 8.18
N GLN A 67 -8.60 22.78 7.57
CA GLN A 67 -8.55 23.13 6.15
C GLN A 67 -7.85 24.51 5.97
N PRO A 68 -7.09 24.72 4.89
CA PRO A 68 -6.40 26.00 4.63
C PRO A 68 -7.38 27.15 4.42
N ALA A 69 -7.00 28.41 4.68
CA ALA A 69 -7.91 29.57 4.54
C ALA A 69 -8.54 29.73 3.14
N SER A 70 -7.94 29.11 2.12
CA SER A 70 -8.46 29.00 0.75
C SER A 70 -9.71 28.10 0.61
N SER A 71 -10.00 27.26 1.59
CA SER A 71 -11.16 26.35 1.64
C SER A 71 -12.41 26.96 2.30
N LEU A 72 -12.26 28.10 3.00
CA LEU A 72 -13.34 28.74 3.73
C LEU A 72 -14.37 29.38 2.80
N GLN A 73 -15.64 29.25 3.17
CA GLN A 73 -16.75 29.91 2.50
C GLN A 73 -16.99 31.31 3.09
N TRP A 74 -16.92 32.33 2.24
CA TRP A 74 -17.13 33.74 2.57
C TRP A 74 -18.49 34.22 2.06
N PHE A 75 -19.15 35.04 2.86
CA PHE A 75 -20.42 35.67 2.55
C PHE A 75 -20.26 37.19 2.60
N VAL A 76 -20.95 37.88 1.69
CA VAL A 76 -20.99 39.34 1.58
C VAL A 76 -22.41 39.80 1.82
N ARG A 77 -22.64 40.73 2.74
CA ARG A 77 -23.94 41.34 2.98
C ARG A 77 -23.94 42.80 2.51
N ARG A 78 -24.78 43.11 1.53
CA ARG A 78 -24.91 44.43 0.90
C ARG A 78 -26.39 44.79 0.76
N ARG A 79 -26.79 45.97 1.25
CA ARG A 79 -28.19 46.47 1.19
C ARG A 79 -29.24 45.48 1.75
N GLY A 80 -28.86 44.69 2.75
CA GLY A 80 -29.75 43.70 3.37
C GLY A 80 -29.73 42.32 2.73
N GLU A 81 -29.20 42.17 1.51
CA GLU A 81 -29.04 40.88 0.84
C GLU A 81 -27.70 40.21 1.17
N GLN A 82 -27.72 38.90 1.35
CA GLN A 82 -26.55 38.07 1.57
C GLN A 82 -26.16 37.34 0.27
N LEU A 83 -24.92 37.55 -0.18
CA LEU A 83 -24.32 37.01 -1.39
C LEU A 83 -23.21 36.01 -1.02
N GLY A 84 -23.10 34.90 -1.73
CA GLY A 84 -22.12 33.83 -1.47
C GLY A 84 -22.75 32.44 -1.51
N PRO A 85 -22.02 31.37 -1.16
CA PRO A 85 -20.64 31.38 -0.63
C PRO A 85 -19.58 31.63 -1.71
N TYR A 86 -18.60 32.49 -1.42
CA TYR A 86 -17.42 32.74 -2.24
C TYR A 86 -16.17 32.13 -1.62
N ARG A 87 -15.25 31.62 -2.44
CA ARG A 87 -13.88 31.32 -1.98
C ARG A 87 -13.07 32.61 -1.87
N LEU A 88 -12.01 32.59 -1.05
CA LEU A 88 -11.17 33.78 -0.81
C LEU A 88 -10.59 34.38 -2.11
N THR A 89 -10.19 33.53 -3.07
CA THR A 89 -9.68 33.96 -4.39
C THR A 89 -10.76 34.67 -5.22
N ALA A 90 -11.98 34.16 -5.22
CA ALA A 90 -13.12 34.79 -5.88
C ALA A 90 -13.47 36.15 -5.24
N LEU A 91 -13.37 36.25 -3.90
CA LEU A 91 -13.63 37.49 -3.15
C LEU A 91 -12.59 38.57 -3.45
N ARG A 92 -11.30 38.19 -3.56
CA ARG A 92 -10.23 39.11 -4.02
C ARG A 92 -10.46 39.58 -5.45
N GLY A 93 -10.83 38.68 -6.35
CA GLY A 93 -11.18 39.05 -7.73
C GLY A 93 -12.39 40.01 -7.81
N LEU A 94 -13.37 39.89 -6.91
CA LEU A 94 -14.48 40.86 -6.81
C LEU A 94 -14.02 42.23 -6.28
N ALA A 95 -13.07 42.26 -5.36
CA ALA A 95 -12.46 43.49 -4.86
C ALA A 95 -11.62 44.21 -5.92
N GLU A 96 -10.80 43.48 -6.68
CA GLU A 96 -10.00 44.02 -7.78
C GLU A 96 -10.87 44.60 -8.90
N ARG A 97 -12.00 43.95 -9.21
CA ARG A 97 -12.97 44.44 -10.21
C ARG A 97 -13.90 45.55 -9.70
N GLY A 98 -13.65 46.10 -8.50
CA GLY A 98 -14.47 47.15 -7.90
C GLY A 98 -15.91 46.72 -7.53
N LYS A 99 -16.20 45.42 -7.57
CA LYS A 99 -17.53 44.87 -7.27
C LYS A 99 -17.74 44.66 -5.76
N LEU A 100 -16.69 44.77 -4.95
CA LEU A 100 -16.75 44.78 -3.48
C LEU A 100 -16.49 46.21 -2.97
N ALA A 101 -17.42 46.75 -2.19
CA ALA A 101 -17.36 48.10 -1.65
C ALA A 101 -16.76 48.10 -0.25
N ALA A 102 -16.04 49.16 0.12
CA ALA A 102 -15.39 49.29 1.43
C ALA A 102 -16.34 49.08 2.63
N GLY A 103 -17.60 49.50 2.49
CA GLY A 103 -18.63 49.37 3.50
C GLY A 103 -19.40 48.04 3.51
N ASP A 104 -19.13 47.13 2.58
CA ASP A 104 -19.80 45.82 2.57
C ASP A 104 -19.42 45.01 3.80
N LEU A 105 -20.38 44.29 4.35
CA LEU A 105 -20.17 43.42 5.49
C LEU A 105 -19.75 42.04 5.01
N LEU A 106 -18.69 41.50 5.58
CA LEU A 106 -18.11 40.21 5.25
C LEU A 106 -18.12 39.31 6.47
N TRP A 107 -18.43 38.05 6.24
CA TRP A 107 -18.36 37.02 7.26
C TRP A 107 -17.93 35.70 6.62
N ALA A 108 -17.13 34.94 7.34
CA ALA A 108 -16.76 33.58 6.96
C ALA A 108 -16.94 32.65 8.16
N GLU A 109 -17.10 31.37 7.86
CA GLU A 109 -17.32 30.34 8.87
C GLU A 109 -16.19 30.36 9.93
N GLY A 110 -16.54 30.67 11.18
CA GLY A 110 -15.59 30.83 12.28
C GLY A 110 -15.28 32.27 12.70
N MET A 111 -15.84 33.30 12.03
CA MET A 111 -15.81 34.70 12.50
C MET A 111 -16.88 34.98 13.56
N GLY A 112 -16.52 35.74 14.60
CA GLY A 112 -17.45 36.10 15.68
C GLY A 112 -18.47 37.19 15.32
N SER A 113 -18.23 37.98 14.26
CA SER A 113 -19.14 39.03 13.79
C SER A 113 -18.86 39.40 12.33
N TRP A 114 -19.81 40.08 11.70
CA TRP A 114 -19.65 40.63 10.35
C TRP A 114 -18.70 41.83 10.39
N LEU A 115 -17.67 41.83 9.55
CA LEU A 115 -16.67 42.90 9.47
C LEU A 115 -16.81 43.68 8.17
N ARG A 116 -16.55 45.00 8.19
CA ARG A 116 -16.50 45.79 6.96
C ARG A 116 -15.32 45.37 6.08
N ALA A 117 -15.49 45.38 4.77
CA ALA A 117 -14.44 44.99 3.82
C ALA A 117 -13.14 45.78 3.98
N GLU A 118 -13.23 47.07 4.34
CA GLU A 118 -12.06 47.94 4.60
C GLU A 118 -11.25 47.58 5.86
N ALA A 119 -11.90 46.91 6.82
CA ALA A 119 -11.29 46.49 8.06
C ALA A 119 -10.41 45.25 7.86
N ILE A 120 -10.65 44.47 6.79
CA ILE A 120 -9.88 43.26 6.47
C ILE A 120 -8.63 43.63 5.68
N ASP A 121 -7.47 43.44 6.31
CA ASP A 121 -6.18 43.79 5.73
C ASP A 121 -5.75 42.77 4.65
N GLY A 122 -5.43 43.28 3.45
CA GLY A 122 -5.06 42.48 2.27
C GLY A 122 -6.24 42.01 1.40
N LEU A 123 -7.46 42.48 1.64
CA LEU A 123 -8.63 42.14 0.83
C LEU A 123 -8.97 43.16 -0.26
N LEU A 124 -8.91 44.46 0.06
CA LEU A 124 -9.15 45.54 -0.91
C LEU A 124 -7.82 46.10 -1.45
N PRO A 125 -7.78 46.55 -2.72
CA PRO A 125 -6.67 47.34 -3.25
C PRO A 125 -6.39 48.58 -2.39
N ARG A 126 -5.11 48.96 -2.25
CA ARG A 126 -4.67 50.07 -1.36
C ARG A 126 -5.40 51.39 -1.65
N GLU A 127 -5.70 51.66 -2.91
CA GLU A 127 -6.37 52.88 -3.40
C GLU A 127 -7.81 52.99 -2.87
N VAL A 128 -8.57 51.89 -2.91
CA VAL A 128 -9.97 51.82 -2.43
C VAL A 128 -10.04 52.00 -0.91
N ARG A 129 -9.03 51.50 -0.18
CA ARG A 129 -8.94 51.61 1.29
C ARG A 129 -8.57 53.02 1.76
N ALA A 130 -7.75 53.74 0.99
CA ALA A 130 -7.40 55.14 1.27
C ALA A 130 -8.61 56.07 1.11
N ALA A 131 -9.44 55.85 0.08
CA ALA A 131 -10.66 56.64 -0.17
C ALA A 131 -11.79 56.46 0.87
N ALA A 132 -11.73 55.39 1.66
CA ALA A 132 -12.72 55.10 2.70
C ALA A 132 -12.33 55.64 4.09
N ARG A 133 -11.03 55.63 4.43
CA ARG A 133 -10.51 56.19 5.70
C ARG A 133 -10.65 57.70 5.83
N GLY A 134 -10.73 58.43 4.72
CA GLY A 134 -10.98 59.88 4.74
C GLY A 134 -12.37 60.29 5.25
N ARG A 135 -13.30 59.33 5.47
CA ARG A 135 -14.70 59.63 5.86
C ARG A 135 -15.03 59.42 7.34
N SER A 136 -14.15 58.89 8.19
CA SER A 136 -14.53 58.45 9.55
C SER A 136 -13.88 59.19 10.75
N THR A 137 -13.23 60.32 10.56
CA THR A 137 -12.72 61.14 11.69
C THR A 137 -13.79 62.13 12.17
N GLY A 138 -14.54 61.75 13.20
CA GLY A 138 -15.43 62.67 13.91
C GLY A 138 -16.21 61.97 15.01
N SER A 139 -15.61 61.86 16.20
CA SER A 139 -16.28 62.01 17.52
C SER A 139 -15.40 61.42 18.63
N THR A 140 -14.77 62.28 19.41
CA THR A 140 -14.12 61.97 20.70
C THR A 140 -15.02 62.46 21.82
N VAL A 141 -15.38 61.60 22.78
CA VAL A 141 -15.97 62.02 24.06
C VAL A 141 -15.15 61.48 25.23
N LYS A 142 -14.83 62.41 26.13
CA LYS A 142 -13.90 62.37 27.27
C LYS A 142 -14.35 61.44 28.42
N ALA A 143 -13.34 60.87 29.08
CA ALA A 143 -13.43 60.21 30.39
C ALA A 143 -13.66 61.22 31.53
N GLY A 144 -14.56 60.89 32.46
CA GLY A 144 -14.85 61.66 33.68
C GLY A 144 -14.52 60.87 34.96
N LYS A 145 -13.74 61.49 35.84
CA LYS A 145 -13.40 61.09 37.21
C LYS A 145 -14.56 61.40 38.20
N ARG A 146 -14.70 60.59 39.26
CA ARG A 146 -15.25 60.94 40.60
C ARG A 146 -14.43 60.15 41.63
N VAL A 147 -13.57 60.72 42.47
CA VAL A 147 -13.73 61.63 43.63
C VAL A 147 -14.47 60.99 44.82
N VAL A 148 -13.75 61.05 45.94
CA VAL A 148 -13.89 60.46 47.27
C VAL A 148 -14.80 61.28 48.19
N ALA A 149 -15.53 60.62 49.10
CA ALA A 149 -15.91 61.11 50.43
C ALA A 149 -16.29 59.85 51.27
N GLY A 150 -15.88 59.59 52.51
CA GLY A 150 -15.36 60.45 53.58
C GLY A 150 -16.39 60.55 54.71
N ALA A 151 -16.35 59.65 55.71
CA ALA A 151 -17.07 59.83 56.98
C ALA A 151 -16.38 59.11 58.17
N ARG A 152 -16.34 59.81 59.30
CA ARG A 152 -15.49 59.69 60.51
C ARG A 152 -15.98 58.62 61.51
N ARG A 153 -15.09 57.79 62.07
CA ARG A 153 -14.53 57.74 63.45
C ARG A 153 -15.51 57.71 64.64
N GLY A 154 -15.37 56.64 65.46
CA GLY A 154 -15.69 56.56 66.89
C GLY A 154 -15.02 55.31 67.51
N PRO A 155 -14.32 55.39 68.67
CA PRO A 155 -13.38 54.37 69.13
C PRO A 155 -13.95 53.45 70.22
N ALA A 156 -13.52 52.17 70.27
CA ALA A 156 -13.51 51.39 71.52
C ALA A 156 -12.69 50.09 71.40
N ALA A 157 -11.87 49.87 72.43
CA ALA A 157 -11.41 48.59 72.97
C ALA A 157 -10.52 47.67 72.11
N ALA A 158 -9.23 47.71 72.41
CA ALA A 158 -8.29 46.64 72.15
C ALA A 158 -8.70 45.36 72.91
N ALA A 159 -8.96 44.29 72.16
CA ALA A 159 -8.84 42.93 72.63
C ALA A 159 -7.99 42.18 71.60
N ALA A 160 -6.78 41.79 71.99
CA ALA A 160 -5.89 40.99 71.17
C ALA A 160 -6.49 39.59 70.98
N LEU A 161 -7.19 39.38 69.87
CA LEU A 161 -7.52 38.05 69.37
C LEU A 161 -6.26 37.49 68.70
N ALA A 162 -5.74 36.40 69.27
CA ALA A 162 -4.74 35.56 68.63
C ALA A 162 -5.17 35.25 67.18
N PRO A 163 -4.23 35.17 66.21
CA PRO A 163 -4.58 34.83 64.84
C PRO A 163 -5.34 33.48 64.85
N PRO A 164 -6.42 33.32 64.06
CA PRO A 164 -7.11 32.05 63.98
C PRO A 164 -6.08 31.00 63.58
N GLN A 165 -5.88 29.99 64.45
CA GLN A 165 -5.08 28.83 64.07
C GLN A 165 -5.68 28.30 62.79
N ALA A 166 -4.91 28.33 61.70
CA ALA A 166 -5.36 27.80 60.42
C ALA A 166 -5.72 26.34 60.64
N GLN A 167 -7.03 26.06 60.68
CA GLN A 167 -7.55 24.71 60.79
C GLN A 167 -6.83 23.86 59.74
N PRO A 168 -6.15 22.76 60.12
CA PRO A 168 -5.38 21.99 59.17
C PRO A 168 -6.34 21.54 58.05
N GLY A 169 -6.00 21.84 56.80
CA GLY A 169 -6.86 21.46 55.68
C GLY A 169 -7.09 19.94 55.64
N TYR A 170 -8.25 19.53 55.12
CA TYR A 170 -8.70 18.13 55.03
C TYR A 170 -7.60 17.14 54.60
N PHE A 171 -6.77 17.52 53.61
CA PHE A 171 -5.65 16.72 53.13
C PHE A 171 -4.62 16.35 54.21
N ARG A 172 -4.30 17.30 55.10
CA ARG A 172 -3.34 17.10 56.19
C ARG A 172 -3.95 16.29 57.33
N LEU A 173 -5.22 16.54 57.66
CA LEU A 173 -5.95 15.80 58.69
C LEU A 173 -6.08 14.31 58.33
N HIS A 174 -6.44 14.00 57.09
CA HIS A 174 -6.54 12.62 56.62
C HIS A 174 -5.18 11.93 56.58
N TRP A 175 -4.14 12.58 56.04
CA TRP A 175 -2.78 12.01 56.01
C TRP A 175 -2.22 11.71 57.42
N ARG A 176 -2.64 12.47 58.43
CA ARG A 176 -2.30 12.24 59.84
C ARG A 176 -3.19 11.20 60.54
N GLY A 177 -4.20 10.67 59.85
CA GLY A 177 -5.17 9.72 60.40
C GLY A 177 -6.00 10.32 61.55
N GLU A 178 -6.32 11.61 61.49
CA GLU A 178 -7.10 12.31 62.53
C GLU A 178 -8.61 12.14 62.37
N PHE A 179 -9.07 11.69 61.20
CA PHE A 179 -10.48 11.34 60.96
C PHE A 179 -10.85 9.98 61.55
N SER A 180 -12.15 9.79 61.83
CA SER A 180 -12.69 8.48 62.23
C SER A 180 -12.45 7.45 61.13
N LEU A 181 -12.45 6.16 61.50
CA LEU A 181 -12.27 5.08 60.54
C LEU A 181 -13.38 5.08 59.48
N ALA A 182 -14.62 5.35 59.90
CA ALA A 182 -15.78 5.42 59.01
C ALA A 182 -15.67 6.60 58.03
N ASP A 183 -15.30 7.79 58.50
CA ASP A 183 -15.13 8.97 57.65
C ASP A 183 -13.97 8.77 56.67
N SER A 184 -12.86 8.22 57.13
CA SER A 184 -11.69 7.93 56.29
C SER A 184 -12.01 6.91 55.20
N TYR A 185 -12.87 5.92 55.48
CA TYR A 185 -13.26 4.91 54.51
C TYR A 185 -14.33 5.42 53.52
N TRP A 186 -15.42 5.99 54.03
CA TRP A 186 -16.57 6.36 53.19
C TRP A 186 -16.41 7.70 52.47
N LEU A 187 -15.67 8.66 53.04
CA LEU A 187 -15.46 9.97 52.41
C LEU A 187 -14.17 10.05 51.60
N SER A 188 -13.11 9.33 52.00
CA SER A 188 -11.81 9.41 51.33
C SER A 188 -11.45 8.18 50.51
N TRP A 189 -11.68 6.97 51.03
CA TRP A 189 -11.19 5.75 50.38
C TRP A 189 -12.08 5.33 49.21
N LEU A 190 -13.37 5.07 49.45
CA LEU A 190 -14.28 4.52 48.45
C LEU A 190 -14.55 5.47 47.27
N PRO A 191 -15.01 6.73 47.47
CA PRO A 191 -15.42 7.59 46.35
C PRO A 191 -14.23 8.01 45.47
N VAL A 192 -13.08 8.27 46.08
CA VAL A 192 -11.87 8.65 45.32
C VAL A 192 -11.31 7.44 44.56
N SER A 193 -11.37 6.23 45.12
CA SER A 193 -10.96 5.01 44.40
C SER A 193 -11.87 4.72 43.19
N VAL A 194 -13.19 4.90 43.32
CA VAL A 194 -14.14 4.79 42.19
C VAL A 194 -13.84 5.83 41.12
N LEU A 195 -13.58 7.08 41.52
CA LEU A 195 -13.22 8.14 40.58
C LEU A 195 -11.90 7.83 39.85
N LEU A 196 -10.87 7.37 40.56
CA LEU A 196 -9.60 6.97 39.96
C LEU A 196 -9.80 5.82 38.97
N ALA A 197 -10.60 4.81 39.30
CA ALA A 197 -10.92 3.70 38.41
C ALA A 197 -11.61 4.18 37.13
N ILE A 198 -12.57 5.10 37.23
CA ILE A 198 -13.24 5.71 36.07
C ILE A 198 -12.25 6.51 35.21
N VAL A 199 -11.36 7.30 35.82
CA VAL A 199 -10.34 8.07 35.09
C VAL A 199 -9.39 7.12 34.35
N VAL A 200 -8.90 6.08 35.01
CA VAL A 200 -8.02 5.07 34.39
C VAL A 200 -8.73 4.37 33.24
N LEU A 201 -9.98 3.92 33.44
CA LEU A 201 -10.77 3.26 32.38
C LEU A 201 -11.08 4.21 31.21
N ALA A 202 -11.36 5.48 31.47
CA ALA A 202 -11.56 6.48 30.43
C ALA A 202 -10.24 6.76 29.66
N THR A 203 -9.09 6.73 30.34
CA THR A 203 -7.80 6.90 29.67
C THR A 203 -7.44 5.73 28.77
N THR A 204 -7.80 4.49 29.13
CA THR A 204 -7.55 3.31 28.31
C THR A 204 -8.57 3.19 27.17
N ALA A 205 -9.86 3.44 27.42
CA ALA A 205 -10.93 3.32 26.43
C ALA A 205 -10.87 4.38 25.32
N THR A 206 -10.38 5.58 25.61
CA THR A 206 -10.28 6.67 24.60
C THR A 206 -9.06 6.59 23.70
N GLY A 207 -8.23 5.54 23.86
CA GLY A 207 -7.00 5.37 23.10
C GLY A 207 -5.93 6.39 23.50
N ALA A 208 -4.85 5.94 24.16
CA ALA A 208 -3.69 6.77 24.46
C ALA A 208 -2.97 7.30 23.19
N ALA A 209 -3.36 6.84 22.00
CA ALA A 209 -2.74 7.11 20.71
C ALA A 209 -2.70 8.60 20.28
N GLY A 210 -3.41 9.50 20.98
CA GLY A 210 -3.37 10.95 20.70
C GLY A 210 -2.74 11.81 21.79
N ARG A 211 -2.44 11.28 22.98
CA ARG A 211 -1.96 12.06 24.14
C ARG A 211 -0.48 11.75 24.36
N GLY A 212 0.37 12.79 24.39
CA GLY A 212 1.83 12.62 24.51
C GLY A 212 2.23 11.79 25.73
N LYS A 213 3.35 11.05 25.61
CA LYS A 213 3.88 10.14 26.66
C LYS A 213 3.99 10.81 28.05
N THR A 214 4.29 12.11 28.09
CA THR A 214 4.35 12.93 29.31
C THR A 214 3.01 13.05 30.04
N TRP A 215 1.89 13.09 29.32
CA TRP A 215 0.56 13.15 29.91
C TRP A 215 0.18 11.83 30.58
N VAL A 216 0.49 10.71 29.93
CA VAL A 216 0.24 9.37 30.51
C VAL A 216 1.05 9.18 31.79
N ILE A 217 2.34 9.55 31.77
CA ILE A 217 3.20 9.48 32.95
C ILE A 217 2.68 10.41 34.06
N ALA A 218 2.26 11.62 33.74
CA ALA A 218 1.72 12.56 34.72
C ALA A 218 0.42 12.06 35.36
N VAL A 219 -0.47 11.43 34.58
CA VAL A 219 -1.71 10.82 35.10
C VAL A 219 -1.38 9.64 36.00
N LEU A 220 -0.48 8.74 35.59
CA LEU A 220 -0.06 7.61 36.42
C LEU A 220 0.60 8.05 37.73
N ALA A 221 1.48 9.05 37.66
CA ALA A 221 2.11 9.63 38.85
C ALA A 221 1.09 10.28 39.79
N ALA A 222 0.09 10.99 39.24
CA ALA A 222 -0.99 11.58 40.05
C ALA A 222 -1.87 10.51 40.71
N VAL A 223 -2.23 9.44 39.98
CA VAL A 223 -2.98 8.29 40.51
C VAL A 223 -2.20 7.62 41.65
N ALA A 224 -0.90 7.39 41.46
CA ALA A 224 -0.04 6.80 42.50
C ALA A 224 0.07 7.69 43.74
N ALA A 225 0.24 9.01 43.57
CA ALA A 225 0.32 9.94 44.69
C ALA A 225 -0.98 9.98 45.51
N VAL A 226 -2.15 9.96 44.85
CA VAL A 226 -3.45 9.90 45.51
C VAL A 226 -3.65 8.56 46.23
N ALA A 227 -3.31 7.45 45.59
CA ALA A 227 -3.40 6.12 46.20
C ALA A 227 -2.55 6.00 47.48
N VAL A 228 -1.32 6.52 47.46
CA VAL A 228 -0.45 6.56 48.65
C VAL A 228 -1.07 7.44 49.74
N TRP A 229 -1.60 8.61 49.38
CA TRP A 229 -2.27 9.50 50.33
C TRP A 229 -3.47 8.85 51.02
N GLN A 230 -4.31 8.15 50.26
CA GLN A 230 -5.46 7.41 50.79
C GLN A 230 -5.04 6.22 51.67
N ALA A 231 -4.04 5.45 51.22
CA ALA A 231 -3.57 4.26 51.94
C ALA A 231 -2.96 4.66 53.29
N VAL A 232 -2.08 5.65 53.30
CA VAL A 232 -1.44 6.14 54.53
C VAL A 232 -2.47 6.76 55.48
N GLY A 233 -3.42 7.54 54.97
CA GLY A 233 -4.45 8.17 55.80
C GLY A 233 -5.39 7.16 56.46
N LEU A 234 -5.90 6.20 55.70
CA LEU A 234 -6.77 5.14 56.21
C LEU A 234 -6.02 4.19 57.15
N TRP A 235 -4.77 3.83 56.83
CA TRP A 235 -3.95 2.96 57.66
C TRP A 235 -3.63 3.59 59.02
N ARG A 236 -3.26 4.88 59.04
CA ARG A 236 -2.99 5.62 60.29
C ARG A 236 -4.25 5.85 61.13
N SER A 237 -5.40 6.06 60.49
CA SER A 237 -6.70 6.13 61.18
C SER A 237 -7.06 4.77 61.82
N ALA A 238 -6.81 3.67 61.12
CA ALA A 238 -6.97 2.31 61.65
C ALA A 238 -6.02 2.04 62.84
N ASP A 239 -4.74 2.39 62.73
CA ASP A 239 -3.75 2.27 63.82
C ASP A 239 -4.16 3.06 65.07
N ARG A 240 -4.61 4.30 64.89
CA ARG A 240 -5.05 5.15 65.99
C ARG A 240 -6.33 4.62 66.65
N THR A 241 -7.22 3.99 65.89
CA THR A 241 -8.43 3.34 66.43
C THR A 241 -8.07 2.12 67.28
N ILE A 242 -7.07 1.33 66.87
CA ILE A 242 -6.54 0.21 67.65
C ILE A 242 -5.84 0.71 68.92
N ALA A 243 -5.04 1.77 68.82
CA ALA A 243 -4.30 2.35 69.97
C ALA A 243 -5.22 2.97 71.04
N ARG A 244 -6.43 3.42 70.66
CA ARG A 244 -7.45 3.94 71.57
C ARG A 244 -8.30 2.85 72.26
N GLY A 245 -8.00 1.57 72.04
CA GLY A 245 -8.68 0.45 72.71
C GLY A 245 -10.03 0.06 72.12
N GLY A 246 -10.37 0.50 70.89
CA GLY A 246 -11.60 0.12 70.20
C GLY A 246 -11.60 -1.33 69.68
N ALA A 247 -12.77 -1.83 69.29
CA ALA A 247 -12.93 -3.16 68.70
C ALA A 247 -12.00 -3.37 67.48
N LYS A 248 -11.16 -4.41 67.51
CA LYS A 248 -10.07 -4.62 66.55
C LYS A 248 -10.52 -5.11 65.17
N GLY A 249 -11.75 -5.62 65.02
CA GLY A 249 -12.26 -6.21 63.78
C GLY A 249 -12.29 -5.23 62.59
N TRP A 250 -12.91 -4.07 62.78
CA TRP A 250 -13.07 -3.07 61.71
C TRP A 250 -11.76 -2.43 61.24
N PRO A 251 -10.81 -2.04 62.13
CA PRO A 251 -9.50 -1.57 61.71
C PRO A 251 -8.69 -2.61 60.91
N ILE A 252 -8.76 -3.90 61.27
CA ILE A 252 -8.07 -4.98 60.55
C ILE A 252 -8.69 -5.18 59.17
N ALA A 253 -10.03 -5.18 59.07
CA ALA A 253 -10.72 -5.26 57.78
C ALA A 253 -10.37 -4.07 56.85
N ALA A 254 -10.29 -2.85 57.39
CA ALA A 254 -9.88 -1.67 56.63
C ALA A 254 -8.46 -1.81 56.07
N LYS A 255 -7.51 -2.32 56.87
CA LYS A 255 -6.13 -2.60 56.41
C LYS A 255 -6.10 -3.67 55.32
N ALA A 256 -6.90 -4.73 55.44
CA ALA A 256 -7.01 -5.75 54.40
C ALA A 256 -7.56 -5.17 53.08
N CYS A 257 -8.57 -4.29 53.14
CA CYS A 257 -9.06 -3.57 51.95
C CYS A 257 -8.00 -2.67 51.31
N VAL A 258 -7.15 -2.02 52.10
CA VAL A 258 -6.01 -1.24 51.58
C VAL A 258 -5.05 -2.13 50.82
N ILE A 259 -4.67 -3.28 51.38
CA ILE A 259 -3.75 -4.24 50.74
C ILE A 259 -4.36 -4.77 49.43
N LEU A 260 -5.63 -5.21 49.45
CA LEU A 260 -6.31 -5.71 48.26
C LEU A 260 -6.44 -4.63 47.18
N GLY A 261 -6.72 -3.38 47.56
CA GLY A 261 -6.77 -2.25 46.63
C GLY A 261 -5.42 -1.95 46.00
N LEU A 262 -4.33 -1.96 46.78
CA LEU A 262 -2.97 -1.78 46.27
C LEU A 262 -2.56 -2.93 45.33
N LEU A 263 -2.93 -4.17 45.63
CA LEU A 263 -2.68 -5.33 44.77
C LEU A 263 -3.45 -5.23 43.44
N GLN A 264 -4.72 -4.83 43.47
CA GLN A 264 -5.50 -4.58 42.24
C GLN A 264 -4.93 -3.45 41.39
N LEU A 265 -4.32 -2.43 42.00
CA LEU A 265 -3.65 -1.35 41.28
C LEU A 265 -2.30 -1.79 40.71
N ALA A 266 -1.55 -2.63 41.44
CA ALA A 266 -0.22 -3.10 41.05
C ALA A 266 -0.24 -4.12 39.90
N ALA A 267 -1.19 -5.07 39.90
CA ALA A 267 -1.24 -6.15 38.92
C ALA A 267 -1.34 -5.69 37.43
N PRO A 268 -2.23 -4.77 37.03
CA PRO A 268 -2.25 -4.22 35.67
C PRO A 268 -1.05 -3.31 35.41
N SER A 269 -0.57 -2.59 36.44
CA SER A 269 0.58 -1.69 36.32
C SER A 269 1.88 -2.43 35.98
N LEU A 270 2.07 -3.67 36.47
CA LEU A 270 3.23 -4.51 36.11
C LEU A 270 3.22 -4.88 34.61
N LYS A 271 2.06 -5.22 34.05
CA LYS A 271 1.93 -5.47 32.60
C LYS A 271 2.21 -4.21 31.78
N GLN A 272 1.77 -3.05 32.28
CA GLN A 272 2.01 -1.76 31.64
C GLN A 272 3.47 -1.30 31.75
N LEU A 273 4.18 -1.68 32.82
CA LEU A 273 5.59 -1.39 33.01
C LEU A 273 6.46 -2.12 31.98
N VAL A 274 6.13 -3.36 31.63
CA VAL A 274 6.79 -4.11 30.54
C VAL A 274 6.58 -3.40 29.19
N LEU A 275 5.36 -2.94 28.89
CA LEU A 275 5.07 -2.15 27.69
C LEU A 275 5.81 -0.80 27.67
N LEU A 276 5.94 -0.14 28.83
CA LEU A 276 6.69 1.11 28.96
C LEU A 276 8.19 0.84 28.80
N GLN A 277 8.74 -0.22 29.37
CA GLN A 277 10.13 -0.63 29.17
C GLN A 277 10.43 -0.89 27.70
N GLN A 278 9.54 -1.57 26.97
CA GLN A 278 9.66 -1.72 25.51
C GLN A 278 9.58 -0.38 24.77
N ALA A 279 8.72 0.54 25.23
CA ALA A 279 8.57 1.88 24.64
C ALA A 279 9.70 2.87 24.97
N PHE A 280 10.55 2.55 25.96
CA PHE A 280 11.68 3.36 26.44
C PHE A 280 13.04 2.65 26.32
N ALA A 281 13.08 1.41 25.82
CA ALA A 281 14.31 0.69 25.54
C ALA A 281 15.16 1.48 24.53
N PRO A 282 16.43 1.83 24.86
CA PRO A 282 17.34 2.45 23.92
C PRO A 282 17.71 1.43 22.83
N GLY A 283 16.95 1.45 21.74
CA GLY A 283 17.12 0.55 20.59
C GLY A 283 15.89 0.52 19.68
N ALA A 284 14.68 0.39 20.24
CA ALA A 284 13.43 0.31 19.45
C ALA A 284 13.04 1.63 18.73
N ARG A 285 13.72 2.74 19.06
CA ARG A 285 13.47 4.05 18.44
C ARG A 285 14.29 4.32 17.19
N SER A 286 15.37 3.57 16.89
CA SER A 286 16.23 3.91 15.75
C SER A 286 15.75 3.32 14.41
N GLU A 287 14.97 2.25 14.42
CA GLU A 287 14.37 1.65 13.21
C GLU A 287 12.98 2.20 12.91
N ALA A 288 12.10 2.34 13.91
CA ALA A 288 10.75 2.87 13.70
C ALA A 288 10.69 4.41 13.47
N ALA A 289 11.78 5.14 13.74
CA ALA A 289 11.85 6.59 13.51
C ALA A 289 12.56 6.98 12.20
N ARG A 290 13.26 6.05 11.55
CA ARG A 290 13.67 6.22 10.15
C ARG A 290 12.45 5.82 9.32
N GLY A 291 11.73 6.82 8.79
CA GLY A 291 10.66 6.57 7.83
C GLY A 291 11.21 5.82 6.61
N ALA A 292 10.34 5.24 5.78
CA ALA A 292 10.78 4.58 4.56
C ALA A 292 11.71 5.49 3.75
N GLU A 293 12.89 4.98 3.43
CA GLU A 293 13.84 5.64 2.53
C GLU A 293 13.48 5.25 1.10
N LEU A 294 13.50 6.23 0.20
CA LEU A 294 13.21 6.00 -1.22
C LEU A 294 14.48 6.25 -2.03
N HIS A 295 14.97 5.20 -2.67
CA HIS A 295 16.18 5.22 -3.50
C HIS A 295 15.79 5.02 -4.96
N VAL A 296 16.26 5.89 -5.84
CA VAL A 296 16.07 5.71 -7.28
C VAL A 296 17.12 4.72 -7.78
N LEU A 297 16.68 3.66 -8.44
CA LEU A 297 17.50 2.60 -9.01
C LEU A 297 17.44 2.64 -10.54
N ASP A 298 18.26 1.80 -11.18
CA ASP A 298 18.20 1.51 -12.62
C ASP A 298 18.16 2.76 -13.49
N HIS A 299 19.07 3.71 -13.21
CA HIS A 299 19.17 4.98 -13.93
C HIS A 299 17.85 5.80 -14.00
N GLY A 300 16.94 5.62 -13.04
CA GLY A 300 15.68 6.37 -12.99
C GLY A 300 14.47 5.63 -13.51
N THR A 301 14.53 4.30 -13.70
CA THR A 301 13.38 3.50 -14.12
C THR A 301 12.72 2.72 -12.98
N ALA A 302 13.43 2.55 -11.86
CA ALA A 302 12.93 1.90 -10.66
C ALA A 302 13.08 2.80 -9.42
N VAL A 303 12.20 2.60 -8.43
CA VAL A 303 12.36 3.15 -7.08
C VAL A 303 12.27 2.03 -6.06
N GLU A 304 13.24 1.97 -5.16
CA GLU A 304 13.19 1.12 -3.99
C GLU A 304 12.63 1.86 -2.78
N ILE A 305 11.70 1.23 -2.08
CA ILE A 305 11.20 1.65 -0.77
C ILE A 305 11.84 0.74 0.28
N SER A 306 12.86 1.26 0.97
CA SER A 306 13.61 0.53 2.00
C SER A 306 13.08 0.88 3.39
N GLY A 307 12.86 -0.15 4.22
CA GLY A 307 12.33 0.03 5.58
C GLY A 307 10.79 0.14 5.64
N PRO A 308 10.21 0.26 6.85
CA PRO A 308 8.76 0.13 7.05
C PRO A 308 7.96 1.26 6.38
N ILE A 309 6.83 0.91 5.76
CA ILE A 309 5.91 1.90 5.14
C ILE A 309 5.27 2.76 6.24
N ALA A 310 5.86 3.92 6.50
CA ALA A 310 5.52 4.83 7.58
C ALA A 310 4.73 6.04 7.07
N PRO A 311 3.87 6.69 7.89
CA PRO A 311 3.06 7.82 7.44
C PRO A 311 3.88 8.90 6.70
N GLY A 312 3.50 9.20 5.47
CA GLY A 312 4.20 10.13 4.58
C GLY A 312 4.93 9.46 3.40
N THR A 313 5.17 8.15 3.44
CA THR A 313 5.77 7.39 2.32
C THR A 313 5.05 7.64 0.99
N ALA A 314 3.73 7.64 0.97
CA ALA A 314 2.95 7.86 -0.26
C ALA A 314 3.15 9.28 -0.83
N ASP A 315 3.30 10.27 0.05
CA ASP A 315 3.50 11.66 -0.34
C ASP A 315 4.91 11.89 -0.90
N VAL A 316 5.92 11.24 -0.31
CA VAL A 316 7.31 11.26 -0.83
C VAL A 316 7.40 10.52 -2.16
N LEU A 317 6.80 9.33 -2.26
CA LEU A 317 6.74 8.57 -3.51
C LEU A 317 6.08 9.39 -4.63
N ARG A 318 4.99 10.09 -4.33
CA ARG A 318 4.33 10.96 -5.31
C ARG A 318 5.27 12.05 -5.83
N ILE A 319 5.96 12.75 -4.94
CA ILE A 319 6.91 13.81 -5.33
C ILE A 319 8.01 13.22 -6.24
N LEU A 320 8.54 12.04 -5.89
CA LEU A 320 9.57 11.38 -6.69
C LEU A 320 9.05 10.97 -8.07
N LEU A 321 7.86 10.37 -8.14
CA LEU A 321 7.23 9.96 -9.40
C LEU A 321 6.75 11.15 -10.24
N ASP A 322 6.48 12.30 -9.63
CA ASP A 322 6.21 13.57 -10.33
C ASP A 322 7.53 14.11 -10.95
N ALA A 323 8.66 13.96 -10.26
CA ALA A 323 9.97 14.44 -10.69
C ALA A 323 10.67 13.52 -11.71
N THR A 324 10.41 12.21 -11.66
CA THR A 324 11.06 11.19 -12.50
C THR A 324 10.01 10.34 -13.21
N PRO A 325 9.42 10.82 -14.33
CA PRO A 325 8.33 10.13 -15.03
C PRO A 325 8.73 8.80 -15.69
N THR A 326 10.03 8.53 -15.80
CA THR A 326 10.60 7.29 -16.35
C THR A 326 10.45 6.10 -15.39
N ILE A 327 10.19 6.35 -14.11
CA ILE A 327 9.98 5.30 -13.12
C ILE A 327 8.69 4.54 -13.43
N HIS A 328 8.80 3.23 -13.58
CA HIS A 328 7.65 2.35 -13.78
C HIS A 328 7.72 1.05 -12.96
N VAL A 329 8.79 0.84 -12.17
CA VAL A 329 8.89 -0.25 -11.19
C VAL A 329 9.04 0.30 -9.77
N VAL A 330 8.30 -0.27 -8.81
CA VAL A 330 8.45 0.00 -7.38
C VAL A 330 8.93 -1.26 -6.68
N GLN A 331 10.19 -1.25 -6.24
CA GLN A 331 10.79 -2.30 -5.44
C GLN A 331 10.46 -2.11 -3.96
N LEU A 332 9.92 -3.14 -3.32
CA LEU A 332 9.51 -3.14 -1.92
C LEU A 332 10.50 -3.98 -1.12
N GLY A 333 11.40 -3.32 -0.39
CA GLY A 333 12.40 -3.96 0.47
C GLY A 333 12.02 -3.99 1.95
N SER A 334 10.72 -3.92 2.27
CA SER A 334 10.24 -3.60 3.62
C SER A 334 9.65 -4.79 4.38
N ALA A 335 10.05 -4.97 5.65
CA ALA A 335 9.39 -5.88 6.61
C ALA A 335 8.08 -5.28 7.17
N GLY A 336 7.15 -4.92 6.28
CA GLY A 336 5.82 -4.43 6.63
C GLY A 336 5.68 -2.91 6.71
N GLY A 337 4.75 -2.44 7.55
CA GLY A 337 4.39 -1.02 7.66
C GLY A 337 2.94 -0.80 8.05
N GLY A 338 2.53 0.46 8.20
CA GLY A 338 1.17 0.81 8.55
C GLY A 338 0.20 0.57 7.38
N MET A 339 -0.83 -0.25 7.59
CA MET A 339 -1.81 -0.64 6.56
C MET A 339 -2.48 0.55 5.85
N VAL A 340 -2.74 1.64 6.58
CA VAL A 340 -3.34 2.86 6.01
C VAL A 340 -2.39 3.56 5.04
N GLU A 341 -1.11 3.68 5.39
CA GLU A 341 -0.15 4.32 4.51
C GLU A 341 0.20 3.40 3.34
N ALA A 342 0.35 2.10 3.58
CA ALA A 342 0.50 1.10 2.53
C ALA A 342 -0.65 1.15 1.51
N TYR A 343 -1.89 1.32 1.97
CA TYR A 343 -3.03 1.51 1.07
C TYR A 343 -2.91 2.79 0.23
N ARG A 344 -2.43 3.90 0.81
CA ARG A 344 -2.18 5.16 0.06
C ARG A 344 -1.06 5.00 -0.96
N THR A 345 0.03 4.33 -0.59
CA THR A 345 1.15 4.01 -1.48
C THR A 345 0.66 3.13 -2.63
N GLY A 346 -0.07 2.04 -2.32
CA GLY A 346 -0.65 1.14 -3.32
C GLY A 346 -1.59 1.85 -4.28
N ARG A 347 -2.49 2.70 -3.78
CA ARG A 347 -3.37 3.56 -4.61
C ARG A 347 -2.60 4.43 -5.60
N LEU A 348 -1.42 4.93 -5.23
CA LEU A 348 -0.56 5.71 -6.11
C LEU A 348 0.10 4.83 -7.18
N ILE A 349 0.60 3.66 -6.78
CA ILE A 349 1.15 2.62 -7.67
C ILE A 349 0.12 2.26 -8.75
N THR A 350 -1.10 1.92 -8.34
CA THR A 350 -2.20 1.60 -9.27
C THR A 350 -2.54 2.78 -10.18
N ALA A 351 -2.64 4.00 -9.63
CA ALA A 351 -3.00 5.19 -10.41
C ALA A 351 -1.95 5.54 -11.47
N ARG A 352 -0.69 5.20 -11.24
CA ARG A 352 0.41 5.40 -12.18
C ARG A 352 0.70 4.17 -13.07
N GLY A 353 -0.01 3.06 -12.86
CA GLY A 353 0.14 1.83 -13.64
C GLY A 353 1.52 1.16 -13.48
N LEU A 354 2.16 1.34 -12.33
CA LEU A 354 3.51 0.85 -12.07
C LEU A 354 3.51 -0.67 -11.78
N ALA A 355 4.60 -1.34 -12.12
CA ALA A 355 4.89 -2.68 -11.65
C ALA A 355 5.44 -2.65 -10.22
N THR A 356 5.26 -3.74 -9.49
CA THR A 356 5.85 -3.95 -8.15
C THR A 356 6.79 -5.14 -8.18
N PHE A 357 7.89 -5.02 -7.45
CA PHE A 357 8.89 -6.07 -7.29
C PHE A 357 9.27 -6.20 -5.82
N THR A 358 9.57 -7.42 -5.36
CA THR A 358 10.20 -7.63 -4.05
C THR A 358 11.27 -8.71 -4.14
N ALA A 359 12.47 -8.40 -3.67
CA ALA A 359 13.59 -9.34 -3.55
C ALA A 359 13.62 -10.03 -2.17
N HIS A 360 12.77 -9.59 -1.23
CA HIS A 360 12.78 -10.05 0.15
C HIS A 360 11.37 -10.41 0.63
N ASP A 361 11.28 -10.96 1.84
CA ASP A 361 10.02 -11.23 2.49
C ASP A 361 9.18 -9.95 2.60
N CYS A 362 7.93 -10.02 2.15
CA CYS A 362 7.01 -8.89 2.09
C CYS A 362 5.68 -9.26 2.73
N ASP A 363 5.40 -8.68 3.90
CA ASP A 363 4.25 -9.00 4.74
C ASP A 363 3.44 -7.74 5.12
N GLY A 364 2.23 -7.94 5.64
CA GLY A 364 1.38 -6.86 6.17
C GLY A 364 1.21 -5.67 5.21
N GLY A 365 1.72 -4.49 5.63
CA GLY A 365 1.69 -3.28 4.81
C GLY A 365 2.50 -3.38 3.52
N CYS A 366 3.64 -4.08 3.53
CA CYS A 366 4.44 -4.33 2.32
C CYS A 366 3.59 -5.09 1.29
N LEU A 367 2.99 -6.20 1.72
CA LEU A 367 2.13 -7.03 0.88
C LEU A 367 0.99 -6.22 0.27
N LEU A 368 0.34 -5.35 1.06
CA LEU A 368 -0.76 -4.52 0.56
C LEU A 368 -0.30 -3.55 -0.55
N ALA A 369 0.88 -2.94 -0.41
CA ALA A 369 1.47 -2.10 -1.45
C ALA A 369 1.88 -2.93 -2.68
N PHE A 370 2.48 -4.11 -2.46
CA PHE A 370 2.91 -5.03 -3.51
C PHE A 370 1.75 -5.46 -4.40
N LEU A 371 0.62 -5.83 -3.79
CA LEU A 371 -0.58 -6.26 -4.51
C LEU A 371 -1.15 -5.19 -5.45
N SER A 372 -0.79 -3.92 -5.26
CA SER A 372 -1.33 -2.80 -6.05
C SER A 372 -0.62 -2.57 -7.39
N GLY A 373 0.42 -3.34 -7.70
CA GLY A 373 1.17 -3.26 -8.94
C GLY A 373 0.42 -3.86 -10.13
N LYS A 374 0.53 -3.23 -11.31
CA LYS A 374 -0.05 -3.72 -12.57
C LYS A 374 0.53 -5.07 -12.98
N GLN A 375 1.83 -5.24 -12.79
CA GLN A 375 2.52 -6.52 -12.81
C GLN A 375 3.26 -6.69 -11.49
N ARG A 376 3.27 -7.91 -10.96
CA ARG A 376 3.78 -8.25 -9.63
C ARG A 376 4.87 -9.29 -9.74
N TYR A 377 6.11 -8.88 -9.54
CA TYR A 377 7.30 -9.70 -9.70
C TYR A 377 7.84 -10.11 -8.32
N LEU A 378 7.99 -11.42 -8.10
CA LEU A 378 8.53 -11.99 -6.87
C LEU A 378 9.97 -12.44 -7.12
N GLY A 379 10.94 -12.04 -6.29
CA GLY A 379 12.29 -12.61 -6.36
C GLY A 379 12.26 -14.11 -6.06
N SER A 380 13.16 -14.88 -6.66
CA SER A 380 13.25 -16.35 -6.49
C SER A 380 13.36 -16.81 -5.03
N GLU A 381 13.96 -15.99 -4.17
CA GLU A 381 14.13 -16.23 -2.72
C GLU A 381 13.13 -15.46 -1.84
N ALA A 382 12.25 -14.65 -2.44
CA ALA A 382 11.32 -13.78 -1.73
C ALA A 382 10.02 -14.52 -1.38
N ARG A 383 9.41 -14.18 -0.23
CA ARG A 383 8.14 -14.79 0.20
C ARG A 383 7.09 -13.74 0.55
N LEU A 384 5.83 -14.05 0.25
CA LEU A 384 4.69 -13.19 0.58
C LEU A 384 3.96 -13.74 1.81
N GLY A 385 3.91 -12.94 2.87
CA GLY A 385 3.33 -13.35 4.16
C GLY A 385 1.88 -12.89 4.34
N PHE A 386 0.95 -13.84 4.42
CA PHE A 386 -0.48 -13.60 4.66
C PHE A 386 -0.84 -13.88 6.12
N ARG A 387 -1.52 -12.94 6.78
CA ARG A 387 -1.89 -13.08 8.18
C ARG A 387 -3.24 -12.44 8.46
N GLY A 388 -4.12 -13.21 9.08
CA GLY A 388 -5.36 -12.75 9.67
C GLY A 388 -5.17 -12.13 11.05
N PRO A 389 -6.22 -11.55 11.64
CA PRO A 389 -6.15 -11.01 12.99
C PRO A 389 -5.90 -12.12 14.03
N SER A 390 -5.08 -11.82 15.05
CA SER A 390 -4.91 -12.75 16.18
C SER A 390 -6.18 -12.87 17.01
N ALA A 391 -6.29 -13.93 17.82
CA ALA A 391 -7.42 -14.11 18.75
C ALA A 391 -7.58 -12.92 19.72
N ALA A 392 -6.49 -12.22 20.06
CA ALA A 392 -6.51 -11.02 20.90
C ALA A 392 -6.97 -9.76 20.15
N GLU A 393 -6.80 -9.72 18.82
CA GLU A 393 -7.19 -8.60 17.95
C GLU A 393 -8.58 -8.80 17.33
N ALA A 394 -9.09 -10.03 17.36
CA ALA A 394 -10.40 -10.41 16.86
C ALA A 394 -11.50 -9.53 17.48
N GLY A 395 -12.32 -8.92 16.63
CA GLY A 395 -13.40 -8.02 17.04
C GLY A 395 -13.01 -6.55 17.22
N THR A 396 -11.71 -6.19 17.11
CA THR A 396 -11.31 -4.78 17.08
C THR A 396 -11.64 -4.13 15.73
N ARG A 397 -11.99 -2.84 15.76
CA ARG A 397 -12.25 -2.07 14.53
C ARG A 397 -11.03 -2.02 13.59
N THR A 398 -9.83 -1.97 14.17
CA THR A 398 -8.58 -1.96 13.40
C THR A 398 -8.39 -3.26 12.63
N ALA A 399 -8.50 -4.42 13.31
CA ALA A 399 -8.40 -5.73 12.67
C ALA A 399 -9.39 -5.91 11.51
N GLN A 400 -10.63 -5.45 11.70
CA GLN A 400 -11.66 -5.49 10.67
C GLN A 400 -11.28 -4.69 9.42
N VAL A 401 -10.74 -3.48 9.61
CA VAL A 401 -10.30 -2.63 8.49
C VAL A 401 -9.11 -3.26 7.76
N GLU A 402 -8.15 -3.82 8.48
CA GLU A 402 -6.96 -4.44 7.87
C GLU A 402 -7.31 -5.69 7.06
N SER A 403 -8.18 -6.54 7.61
CA SER A 403 -8.70 -7.71 6.88
C SER A 403 -9.50 -7.30 5.65
N GLU A 404 -10.29 -6.24 5.74
CA GLU A 404 -11.06 -5.73 4.60
C GLU A 404 -10.18 -5.17 3.49
N LEU A 405 -9.11 -4.44 3.84
CA LEU A 405 -8.16 -3.91 2.87
C LEU A 405 -7.43 -5.03 2.13
N LEU A 406 -6.93 -6.04 2.85
CA LEU A 406 -6.27 -7.19 2.23
C LEU A 406 -7.23 -7.99 1.35
N ARG A 407 -8.47 -8.24 1.83
CA ARG A 407 -9.51 -8.92 1.05
C ARG A 407 -9.79 -8.21 -0.27
N ARG A 408 -9.95 -6.88 -0.22
CA ARG A 408 -10.21 -6.08 -1.43
C ARG A 408 -9.05 -6.12 -2.41
N ALA A 409 -7.82 -6.04 -1.92
CA ALA A 409 -6.64 -6.12 -2.76
C ALA A 409 -6.57 -7.48 -3.48
N LEU A 410 -6.76 -8.59 -2.76
CA LEU A 410 -6.76 -9.93 -3.36
C LEU A 410 -7.87 -10.12 -4.41
N LEU A 411 -9.10 -9.68 -4.10
CA LEU A 411 -10.22 -9.80 -5.04
C LEU A 411 -10.05 -8.92 -6.29
N ALA A 412 -9.47 -7.73 -6.15
CA ALA A 412 -9.20 -6.83 -7.28
C ALA A 412 -8.24 -7.47 -8.30
N GLU A 413 -7.33 -8.32 -7.83
CA GLU A 413 -6.35 -9.03 -8.65
C GLU A 413 -6.82 -10.40 -9.17
N GLY A 414 -8.08 -10.76 -8.89
CA GLY A 414 -8.67 -12.02 -9.37
C GLY A 414 -8.27 -13.25 -8.54
N ALA A 415 -7.79 -13.06 -7.30
CA ALA A 415 -7.43 -14.18 -6.45
C ALA A 415 -8.68 -15.03 -6.11
N PRO A 416 -8.59 -16.38 -6.23
CA PRO A 416 -9.74 -17.24 -6.03
C PRO A 416 -10.22 -17.20 -4.57
N ALA A 417 -11.53 -17.36 -4.38
CA ALA A 417 -12.15 -17.26 -3.05
C ALA A 417 -11.51 -18.19 -2.00
N PRO A 418 -11.15 -19.45 -2.31
CA PRO A 418 -10.45 -20.33 -1.36
C PRO A 418 -9.09 -19.77 -0.90
N PHE A 419 -8.30 -19.21 -1.82
CA PHE A 419 -7.02 -18.59 -1.49
C PHE A 419 -7.24 -17.37 -0.58
N THR A 420 -8.19 -16.50 -0.95
CA THR A 420 -8.51 -15.30 -0.17
C THR A 420 -9.01 -15.63 1.24
N GLN A 421 -9.85 -16.66 1.39
CA GLN A 421 -10.31 -17.12 2.70
C GLN A 421 -9.16 -17.66 3.53
N LYS A 422 -8.27 -18.48 2.95
CA LYS A 422 -7.08 -19.01 3.63
C LYS A 422 -6.15 -17.90 4.06
N ALA A 423 -5.90 -16.90 3.21
CA ALA A 423 -5.08 -15.74 3.51
C ALA A 423 -5.61 -14.95 4.73
N LEU A 424 -6.93 -14.78 4.83
CA LEU A 424 -7.57 -14.05 5.93
C LEU A 424 -7.76 -14.91 7.20
N ALA A 425 -7.87 -16.22 7.06
CA ALA A 425 -8.05 -17.16 8.17
C ALA A 425 -6.73 -17.60 8.81
N SER A 426 -5.59 -17.20 8.25
CA SER A 426 -4.26 -17.56 8.75
C SER A 426 -3.97 -16.88 10.10
N SER A 427 -4.46 -17.48 11.19
CA SER A 427 -4.13 -17.26 12.61
C SER A 427 -4.99 -18.18 13.51
N PRO A 428 -4.44 -18.87 14.55
CA PRO A 428 -3.26 -18.51 15.34
C PRO A 428 -2.08 -19.48 15.19
N GLY A 429 -0.96 -19.01 14.61
CA GLY A 429 0.29 -19.79 14.44
C GLY A 429 1.43 -19.04 13.73
N GLY A 430 1.12 -17.93 13.03
CA GLY A 430 2.10 -17.12 12.29
C GLY A 430 1.55 -16.74 10.91
N PRO A 431 2.28 -15.93 10.12
CA PRO A 431 1.94 -15.68 8.73
C PRO A 431 2.04 -16.98 7.90
N TRP A 432 1.06 -17.20 7.03
CA TRP A 432 1.10 -18.23 6.00
C TRP A 432 1.92 -17.73 4.81
N TYR A 433 2.89 -18.52 4.40
CA TYR A 433 3.68 -18.30 3.18
C TYR A 433 3.32 -19.38 2.15
N PRO A 434 2.53 -19.04 1.11
CA PRO A 434 2.22 -19.96 0.02
C PRO A 434 3.46 -20.25 -0.82
N SER A 435 3.47 -21.39 -1.51
CA SER A 435 4.48 -21.70 -2.52
C SER A 435 4.39 -20.76 -3.73
N THR A 436 5.48 -20.61 -4.46
CA THR A 436 5.53 -19.83 -5.71
C THR A 436 4.43 -20.25 -6.70
N GLN A 437 4.19 -21.55 -6.84
CA GLN A 437 3.16 -22.05 -7.74
C GLN A 437 1.75 -21.66 -7.25
N GLU A 438 1.47 -21.78 -5.95
CA GLU A 438 0.20 -21.31 -5.38
C GLU A 438 -0.02 -19.80 -5.60
N LEU A 439 1.04 -18.99 -5.54
CA LEU A 439 0.95 -17.54 -5.79
C LEU A 439 0.66 -17.21 -7.26
N LEU A 440 1.26 -17.95 -8.20
CA LEU A 440 1.03 -17.80 -9.65
C LEU A 440 -0.39 -18.24 -10.01
N ASP A 441 -0.80 -19.42 -9.55
CA ASP A 441 -2.13 -19.99 -9.81
C ASP A 441 -3.25 -19.13 -9.21
N ALA A 442 -2.99 -18.49 -8.08
CA ALA A 442 -3.91 -17.57 -7.43
C ALA A 442 -3.87 -16.13 -7.97
N HIS A 443 -3.12 -15.86 -9.05
CA HIS A 443 -2.95 -14.52 -9.63
C HIS A 443 -2.41 -13.45 -8.67
N VAL A 444 -1.79 -13.89 -7.57
CA VAL A 444 -1.18 -13.00 -6.57
C VAL A 444 0.12 -12.42 -7.08
N VAL A 445 0.91 -13.21 -7.79
CA VAL A 445 2.10 -12.75 -8.51
C VAL A 445 1.90 -12.97 -10.00
N SER A 446 2.43 -12.06 -10.81
CA SER A 446 2.47 -12.21 -12.26
C SER A 446 3.64 -13.09 -12.68
N ALA A 447 4.72 -13.12 -11.88
CA ALA A 447 6.00 -13.68 -12.25
C ALA A 447 6.98 -13.85 -11.11
N VAL A 448 7.91 -14.79 -11.26
CA VAL A 448 9.09 -14.93 -10.40
C VAL A 448 10.36 -14.58 -11.15
N VAL A 449 11.16 -13.65 -10.63
CA VAL A 449 12.39 -13.19 -11.28
C VAL A 449 13.59 -13.75 -10.51
N ASP A 450 14.64 -14.18 -11.22
CA ASP A 450 15.91 -14.49 -10.56
C ASP A 450 16.48 -13.21 -9.93
N GLN A 451 16.64 -13.24 -8.60
CA GLN A 451 17.06 -12.06 -7.84
C GLN A 451 18.46 -11.58 -8.25
N ARG A 452 19.38 -12.48 -8.58
CA ARG A 452 20.76 -12.14 -8.96
C ARG A 452 20.87 -11.60 -10.38
N GLU A 453 19.94 -11.97 -11.26
CA GLU A 453 19.84 -11.40 -12.62
C GLU A 453 19.20 -10.00 -12.55
N TYR A 454 18.16 -9.82 -11.72
CA TYR A 454 17.55 -8.52 -11.46
C TYR A 454 18.55 -7.51 -10.84
N GLU A 455 19.26 -7.89 -9.78
CA GLU A 455 20.21 -7.02 -9.09
C GLU A 455 21.42 -6.63 -9.97
N ARG A 456 21.73 -7.42 -11.01
CA ARG A 456 22.84 -7.13 -11.93
C ARG A 456 22.46 -6.18 -13.07
N ASN A 457 21.26 -6.30 -13.61
CA ASN A 457 20.91 -5.66 -14.87
C ASN A 457 19.73 -4.68 -14.80
N GLY A 458 18.91 -4.71 -13.74
CA GLY A 458 17.67 -3.94 -13.66
C GLY A 458 16.54 -4.51 -14.53
N PHE A 459 15.29 -4.23 -14.18
CA PHE A 459 14.11 -4.88 -14.80
C PHE A 459 13.94 -4.56 -16.29
N ASP A 460 14.11 -3.29 -16.67
CA ASP A 460 13.95 -2.84 -18.05
C ASP A 460 15.02 -3.36 -18.97
N THR A 461 16.26 -3.35 -18.48
CA THR A 461 17.40 -3.79 -19.27
C THR A 461 17.25 -5.27 -19.55
N ALA A 462 16.86 -6.07 -18.56
CA ALA A 462 16.57 -7.50 -18.75
C ALA A 462 15.43 -7.74 -19.76
N ARG A 463 14.32 -7.00 -19.65
CA ARG A 463 13.22 -7.11 -20.61
C ARG A 463 13.63 -6.68 -22.02
N ALA A 464 14.31 -5.55 -22.16
CA ALA A 464 14.75 -5.01 -23.44
C ALA A 464 15.78 -5.93 -24.12
N GLU A 465 16.70 -6.51 -23.35
CA GLU A 465 17.66 -7.50 -23.84
C GLU A 465 16.95 -8.76 -24.36
N LEU A 466 15.96 -9.27 -23.63
CA LEU A 466 15.18 -10.43 -24.07
C LEU A 466 14.37 -10.11 -25.34
N GLU A 467 13.77 -8.92 -25.42
CA GLU A 467 13.05 -8.47 -26.61
C GLU A 467 14.00 -8.32 -27.82
N ALA A 468 15.19 -7.76 -27.61
CA ALA A 468 16.21 -7.61 -28.64
C ALA A 468 16.75 -8.96 -29.13
N ALA A 469 17.02 -9.89 -28.21
CA ALA A 469 17.45 -11.26 -28.54
C ALA A 469 16.37 -12.02 -29.31
N PHE A 470 15.09 -11.85 -28.94
CA PHE A 470 13.98 -12.42 -29.69
C PHE A 470 13.90 -11.85 -31.12
N MET A 471 14.10 -10.54 -31.27
CA MET A 471 14.14 -9.88 -32.59
C MET A 471 15.34 -10.27 -33.45
N ALA A 472 16.46 -10.67 -32.85
CA ALA A 472 17.69 -11.01 -33.55
C ALA A 472 17.57 -12.30 -34.39
N VAL A 473 16.56 -13.14 -34.13
CA VAL A 473 16.33 -14.36 -34.93
C VAL A 473 15.64 -13.99 -36.26
N PRO A 474 16.21 -14.33 -37.42
CA PRO A 474 15.70 -13.90 -38.73
C PRO A 474 14.21 -14.17 -38.97
N VAL A 475 13.72 -15.36 -38.59
CA VAL A 475 12.31 -15.72 -38.76
C VAL A 475 11.36 -14.81 -37.98
N PHE A 476 11.76 -14.35 -36.79
CA PHE A 476 10.94 -13.45 -35.98
C PHE A 476 10.94 -12.01 -36.53
N ALA A 477 12.05 -11.55 -37.11
CA ALA A 477 12.09 -10.28 -37.84
C ALA A 477 11.23 -10.29 -39.12
N VAL A 478 11.10 -11.44 -39.79
CA VAL A 478 10.14 -11.62 -40.89
C VAL A 478 8.71 -11.63 -40.36
N LEU A 479 8.44 -12.39 -39.30
CA LEU A 479 7.12 -12.48 -38.70
C LEU A 479 6.61 -11.13 -38.19
N GLN A 480 7.47 -10.28 -37.62
CA GLN A 480 7.08 -8.93 -37.21
C GLN A 480 6.51 -8.10 -38.36
N ARG A 481 7.07 -8.26 -39.57
CA ARG A 481 6.66 -7.51 -40.77
C ARG A 481 5.39 -8.10 -41.41
N LEU A 482 5.27 -9.42 -41.44
CA LEU A 482 4.15 -10.09 -42.10
C LEU A 482 2.92 -10.25 -41.18
N GLU A 483 3.14 -10.50 -39.89
CA GLU A 483 2.12 -10.77 -38.88
C GLU A 483 2.46 -10.13 -37.52
N PRO A 484 2.31 -8.80 -37.39
CA PRO A 484 2.72 -8.07 -36.19
C PRO A 484 1.98 -8.53 -34.93
N THR A 485 0.73 -8.98 -35.04
CA THR A 485 -0.08 -9.47 -33.92
C THR A 485 0.42 -10.82 -33.40
N THR A 486 0.67 -11.78 -34.30
CA THR A 486 1.25 -13.09 -33.97
C THR A 486 2.64 -12.92 -33.35
N PHE A 487 3.48 -12.08 -33.96
CA PHE A 487 4.79 -11.72 -33.42
C PHE A 487 4.71 -11.16 -32.00
N ALA A 488 3.84 -10.16 -31.76
CA ALA A 488 3.68 -9.54 -30.45
C ALA A 488 3.26 -10.56 -29.38
N SER A 489 2.35 -11.49 -29.72
CA SER A 489 1.90 -12.55 -28.83
C SER A 489 3.02 -13.54 -28.47
N LEU A 490 3.82 -13.96 -29.46
CA LEU A 490 4.94 -14.89 -29.23
C LEU A 490 6.05 -14.24 -28.40
N ARG A 491 6.42 -13.00 -28.74
CA ARG A 491 7.40 -12.21 -27.99
C ARG A 491 6.96 -12.03 -26.54
N GLU A 492 5.71 -11.62 -26.31
CA GLU A 492 5.20 -11.43 -24.94
C GLU A 492 5.19 -12.75 -24.17
N THR A 493 4.78 -13.85 -24.81
CA THR A 493 4.81 -15.18 -24.19
C THR A 493 6.23 -15.55 -23.75
N TYR A 494 7.22 -15.38 -24.64
CA TYR A 494 8.63 -15.66 -24.36
C TYR A 494 9.19 -14.79 -23.24
N VAL A 495 9.14 -13.47 -23.43
CA VAL A 495 9.72 -12.48 -22.52
C VAL A 495 9.08 -12.57 -21.14
N SER A 496 7.74 -12.60 -21.06
CA SER A 496 7.07 -12.76 -19.77
C SER A 496 7.39 -14.10 -19.13
N GLY A 497 7.49 -15.20 -19.90
CA GLY A 497 7.85 -16.52 -19.35
C GLY A 497 9.25 -16.56 -18.74
N VAL A 498 10.24 -15.98 -19.42
CA VAL A 498 11.61 -15.89 -18.89
C VAL A 498 11.66 -14.99 -17.65
N LEU A 499 10.98 -13.84 -17.68
CA LEU A 499 10.84 -12.97 -16.51
C LEU A 499 9.99 -13.60 -15.39
N ARG A 500 9.21 -14.65 -15.69
CA ARG A 500 8.50 -15.51 -14.71
C ARG A 500 9.39 -16.60 -14.12
N GLY A 501 10.66 -16.68 -14.52
CA GLY A 501 11.61 -17.66 -13.99
C GLY A 501 11.50 -19.02 -14.68
N VAL A 502 10.72 -19.09 -15.76
CA VAL A 502 10.66 -20.28 -16.60
C VAL A 502 11.98 -20.40 -17.37
N PRO A 503 12.64 -21.57 -17.36
CA PRO A 503 13.87 -21.79 -18.10
C PRO A 503 13.75 -21.40 -19.58
N ARG A 504 14.80 -20.75 -20.12
CA ARG A 504 14.79 -20.21 -21.49
C ARG A 504 14.61 -21.30 -22.57
N ASN A 505 15.08 -22.52 -22.33
CA ASN A 505 14.90 -23.67 -23.20
C ASN A 505 13.43 -24.10 -23.29
N GLU A 506 12.73 -24.14 -22.16
CA GLU A 506 11.30 -24.44 -22.11
C GLU A 506 10.48 -23.36 -22.85
N MET A 507 10.80 -22.09 -22.62
CA MET A 507 10.15 -20.99 -23.35
C MET A 507 10.44 -21.02 -24.84
N THR A 508 11.66 -21.37 -25.24
CA THR A 508 12.02 -21.59 -26.65
C THR A 508 11.21 -22.75 -27.26
N ALA A 509 11.07 -23.87 -26.54
CA ALA A 509 10.27 -25.01 -26.99
C ALA A 509 8.79 -24.65 -27.16
N LYS A 510 8.22 -23.87 -26.24
CA LYS A 510 6.83 -23.38 -26.32
C LYS A 510 6.59 -22.46 -27.51
N VAL A 511 7.51 -21.53 -27.78
CA VAL A 511 7.45 -20.65 -28.97
C VAL A 511 7.56 -21.49 -30.24
N ARG A 512 8.49 -22.46 -30.28
CA ARG A 512 8.65 -23.36 -31.42
C ARG A 512 7.38 -24.18 -31.69
N ALA A 513 6.76 -24.74 -30.65
CA ALA A 513 5.51 -25.49 -30.79
C ALA A 513 4.41 -24.61 -31.39
N THR A 514 4.27 -23.37 -30.92
CA THR A 514 3.28 -22.43 -31.47
C THR A 514 3.58 -22.06 -32.93
N MET A 515 4.85 -21.90 -33.29
CA MET A 515 5.27 -21.68 -34.68
C MET A 515 4.91 -22.86 -35.58
N MET A 516 5.17 -24.09 -35.13
CA MET A 516 4.87 -25.33 -35.86
C MET A 516 3.37 -25.58 -36.01
N GLU A 517 2.57 -25.22 -35.01
CA GLU A 517 1.12 -25.43 -35.04
C GLU A 517 0.40 -24.37 -35.90
N LYS A 518 0.78 -23.09 -35.78
CA LYS A 518 -0.04 -21.97 -36.29
C LYS A 518 0.56 -21.21 -37.46
N VAL A 519 1.89 -21.08 -37.49
CA VAL A 519 2.56 -20.17 -38.44
C VAL A 519 3.07 -20.95 -39.64
N ILE A 520 3.90 -21.96 -39.40
CA ILE A 520 4.65 -22.66 -40.45
C ILE A 520 3.73 -23.38 -41.44
N PRO A 521 2.69 -24.14 -41.03
CA PRO A 521 1.81 -24.83 -41.97
C PRO A 521 1.09 -23.87 -42.93
N ARG A 522 0.77 -22.66 -42.47
CA ARG A 522 0.15 -21.63 -43.32
C ARG A 522 1.08 -21.19 -44.44
N TYR A 523 2.34 -20.87 -44.13
CA TYR A 523 3.31 -20.40 -45.13
C TYR A 523 3.76 -21.53 -46.03
N VAL A 524 3.92 -22.75 -45.52
CA VAL A 524 4.27 -23.92 -46.34
C VAL A 524 3.22 -24.19 -47.41
N ARG A 525 1.92 -24.05 -47.09
CA ARG A 525 0.82 -24.26 -48.06
C ARG A 525 0.76 -23.23 -49.20
N ILE A 526 1.44 -22.08 -49.06
CA ILE A 526 1.41 -21.00 -50.05
C ILE A 526 2.79 -20.63 -50.61
N ALA A 527 3.86 -21.23 -50.10
CA ALA A 527 5.22 -20.93 -50.52
C ALA A 527 5.46 -21.32 -52.00
N PRO A 528 6.30 -20.59 -52.75
CA PRO A 528 6.76 -21.03 -54.06
C PRO A 528 7.64 -22.27 -53.98
N ASP A 529 7.78 -22.96 -55.11
CA ASP A 529 8.37 -24.30 -55.15
C ASP A 529 9.83 -24.35 -54.69
N GLN A 530 10.64 -23.37 -55.09
CA GLN A 530 12.08 -23.38 -54.82
C GLN A 530 12.39 -23.20 -53.33
N GLU A 531 11.74 -22.23 -52.68
CA GLU A 531 11.91 -21.95 -51.26
C GLU A 531 11.32 -23.07 -50.41
N LEU A 532 10.20 -23.65 -50.84
CA LEU A 532 9.63 -24.83 -50.19
C LEU A 532 10.59 -26.02 -50.21
N ILE A 533 11.20 -26.30 -51.35
CA ILE A 533 12.22 -27.36 -51.49
C ILE A 533 13.45 -27.05 -50.64
N ALA A 534 13.90 -25.80 -50.61
CA ALA A 534 15.03 -25.38 -49.78
C ALA A 534 14.77 -25.62 -48.28
N TYR A 535 13.57 -25.25 -47.80
CA TYR A 535 13.15 -25.51 -46.42
C TYR A 535 13.02 -27.01 -46.10
N TRP A 536 12.48 -27.81 -47.02
CA TRP A 536 12.38 -29.26 -46.80
C TRP A 536 13.74 -29.95 -46.74
N ARG A 537 14.73 -29.47 -47.50
CA ARG A 537 16.11 -29.96 -47.38
C ARG A 537 16.69 -29.72 -45.98
N THR A 538 16.43 -28.57 -45.36
CA THR A 538 16.88 -28.32 -43.97
C THR A 538 16.18 -29.23 -42.97
N GLN A 539 14.91 -29.60 -43.20
CA GLN A 539 14.22 -30.58 -42.35
C GLN A 539 14.88 -31.96 -42.43
N LEU A 540 15.20 -32.43 -43.64
CA LEU A 540 15.85 -33.73 -43.80
C LEU A 540 17.26 -33.76 -43.24
N ASP A 541 18.04 -32.68 -43.41
CA ASP A 541 19.37 -32.58 -42.82
C ASP A 541 19.31 -32.67 -41.28
N LYS A 542 18.33 -31.99 -40.66
CA LYS A 542 18.07 -32.07 -39.22
C LYS A 542 17.61 -33.46 -38.78
N ALA A 543 16.75 -34.12 -39.56
CA ALA A 543 16.31 -35.49 -39.27
C ALA A 543 17.48 -36.48 -39.31
N ARG A 544 18.38 -36.36 -40.29
CA ARG A 544 19.60 -37.19 -40.38
C ARG A 544 20.56 -36.92 -39.22
N GLU A 545 20.77 -35.66 -38.84
CA GLU A 545 21.58 -35.32 -37.65
C GLU A 545 21.03 -35.99 -36.38
N LEU A 546 19.72 -35.91 -36.14
CA LEU A 546 19.08 -36.54 -35.00
C LEU A 546 19.16 -38.07 -35.05
N GLY A 547 18.89 -38.66 -36.21
CA GLY A 547 18.94 -40.11 -36.41
C GLY A 547 20.34 -40.70 -36.22
N ALA A 548 21.40 -39.93 -36.54
CA ALA A 548 22.78 -40.32 -36.29
C ALA A 548 23.14 -40.33 -34.79
N ILE A 549 22.41 -39.59 -33.96
CA ILE A 549 22.55 -39.59 -32.50
C ILE A 549 21.74 -40.75 -31.90
N ASP A 550 20.43 -40.76 -32.16
CA ASP A 550 19.51 -41.84 -31.79
C ASP A 550 18.32 -41.80 -32.77
N PRO A 551 18.00 -42.91 -33.47
CA PRO A 551 16.88 -42.95 -34.39
C PRO A 551 15.54 -42.51 -33.81
N ARG A 552 15.33 -42.65 -32.49
CA ARG A 552 14.12 -42.17 -31.82
C ARG A 552 13.94 -40.67 -31.96
N TYR A 553 15.00 -39.88 -31.87
CA TYR A 553 14.93 -38.42 -32.03
C TYR A 553 14.51 -38.01 -33.44
N CYS A 554 14.90 -38.78 -34.46
CA CYS A 554 14.42 -38.56 -35.83
C CYS A 554 12.90 -38.79 -35.93
N VAL A 555 12.40 -39.88 -35.32
CA VAL A 555 10.95 -40.16 -35.27
C VAL A 555 10.20 -39.05 -34.54
N GLU A 556 10.68 -38.63 -33.37
CA GLU A 556 10.09 -37.53 -32.59
C GLU A 556 10.07 -36.21 -33.38
N PHE A 557 11.03 -35.99 -34.27
CA PHE A 557 11.11 -34.79 -35.09
C PHE A 557 10.19 -34.83 -36.32
N LEU A 558 10.16 -35.96 -37.04
CA LEU A 558 9.38 -36.12 -38.29
C LEU A 558 7.89 -36.43 -38.03
N ALA A 559 7.60 -37.15 -36.95
CA ALA A 559 6.24 -37.58 -36.58
C ALA A 559 5.98 -37.33 -35.08
N PRO A 560 5.96 -36.05 -34.63
CA PRO A 560 5.74 -35.71 -33.22
C PRO A 560 4.33 -36.12 -32.77
N GLN A 561 4.23 -36.82 -31.64
CA GLN A 561 2.93 -37.11 -31.04
C GLN A 561 2.36 -35.87 -30.32
N PRO A 562 1.03 -35.66 -30.32
CA PRO A 562 0.42 -34.58 -29.56
C PRO A 562 0.80 -34.62 -28.08
N GLY A 563 1.31 -33.50 -27.55
CA GLY A 563 1.71 -33.37 -26.13
C GLY A 563 3.11 -33.88 -25.79
N MET A 564 3.89 -34.35 -26.78
CA MET A 564 5.29 -34.76 -26.58
C MET A 564 6.18 -33.56 -26.25
N ASP A 565 7.00 -33.68 -25.19
CA ASP A 565 8.02 -32.69 -24.87
C ASP A 565 9.19 -32.82 -25.84
N THR A 566 9.37 -31.81 -26.68
CA THR A 566 10.43 -31.77 -27.68
C THR A 566 11.59 -30.87 -27.26
N THR A 567 11.62 -30.39 -26.01
CA THR A 567 12.64 -29.47 -25.49
C THR A 567 14.05 -30.06 -25.61
N GLU A 568 14.20 -31.37 -25.43
CA GLU A 568 15.49 -32.05 -25.58
C GLU A 568 16.05 -32.01 -27.00
N LEU A 569 15.19 -31.98 -28.03
CA LEU A 569 15.64 -31.97 -29.43
C LEU A 569 16.41 -30.69 -29.77
N ALA A 570 16.03 -29.55 -29.18
CA ALA A 570 16.65 -28.26 -29.48
C ALA A 570 18.16 -28.23 -29.17
N GLY A 571 18.60 -28.96 -28.14
CA GLY A 571 20.01 -29.05 -27.75
C GLY A 571 20.84 -30.03 -28.60
N LYS A 572 20.23 -30.76 -29.53
CA LYS A 572 20.88 -31.85 -30.29
C LYS A 572 21.28 -31.45 -31.72
N PHE A 573 20.74 -30.35 -32.26
CA PHE A 573 21.07 -29.89 -33.61
C PHE A 573 22.39 -29.12 -33.67
N SER A 574 23.14 -29.26 -34.76
CA SER A 574 24.32 -28.44 -35.00
C SER A 574 23.95 -26.96 -35.21
N ALA A 575 24.82 -26.05 -34.79
CA ALA A 575 24.60 -24.61 -35.00
C ALA A 575 24.43 -24.26 -36.49
N LYS A 576 25.12 -24.99 -37.37
CA LYS A 576 25.02 -24.85 -38.83
C LYS A 576 23.60 -25.19 -39.31
N SER A 577 23.07 -26.35 -38.91
CA SER A 577 21.76 -26.80 -39.35
C SER A 577 20.63 -25.96 -38.76
N GLN A 578 20.77 -25.49 -37.52
CA GLN A 578 19.84 -24.52 -36.93
C GLN A 578 19.81 -23.20 -37.70
N ALA A 579 20.97 -22.64 -38.05
CA ALA A 579 21.05 -21.38 -38.79
C ALA A 579 20.48 -21.50 -40.22
N ALA A 580 20.80 -22.60 -40.91
CA ALA A 580 20.28 -22.87 -42.25
C ALA A 580 18.74 -23.02 -42.25
N ASP A 581 18.20 -23.74 -41.27
CA ASP A 581 16.76 -23.94 -41.09
C ASP A 581 16.00 -22.63 -40.85
N VAL A 582 16.49 -21.81 -39.91
CA VAL A 582 15.88 -20.51 -39.60
C VAL A 582 15.91 -19.57 -40.80
N GLN A 583 17.01 -19.59 -41.58
CA GLN A 583 17.13 -18.77 -42.78
C GLN A 583 16.19 -19.26 -43.90
N ALA A 584 16.16 -20.57 -44.17
CA ALA A 584 15.28 -21.14 -45.20
C ALA A 584 13.80 -20.89 -44.88
N LEU A 585 13.41 -20.97 -43.60
CA LEU A 585 12.05 -20.64 -43.17
C LEU A 585 11.73 -19.14 -43.36
N ALA A 586 12.67 -18.25 -43.03
CA ALA A 586 12.50 -16.82 -43.25
C ALA A 586 12.30 -16.49 -44.74
N ASP A 587 13.10 -17.09 -45.62
CA ASP A 587 12.99 -16.91 -47.07
C ASP A 587 11.68 -17.47 -47.62
N LEU A 588 11.28 -18.66 -47.15
CA LEU A 588 9.99 -19.28 -47.46
C LEU A 588 8.81 -18.38 -47.09
N MET A 589 8.83 -17.78 -45.89
CA MET A 589 7.77 -16.87 -45.45
C MET A 589 7.71 -15.60 -46.30
N ILE A 590 8.86 -15.00 -46.63
CA ILE A 590 8.92 -13.80 -47.49
C ILE A 590 8.38 -14.12 -48.89
N ALA A 591 8.83 -15.24 -49.47
CA ALA A 591 8.45 -15.65 -50.81
C ALA A 591 6.95 -16.01 -50.88
N GLY A 592 6.44 -16.77 -49.91
CA GLY A 592 5.02 -17.12 -49.81
C GLY A 592 4.09 -15.91 -49.63
N ALA A 593 4.54 -14.88 -48.92
CA ALA A 593 3.78 -13.64 -48.79
C ALA A 593 3.75 -12.80 -50.09
N ARG A 594 4.82 -12.84 -50.88
CA ARG A 594 4.94 -12.07 -52.13
C ARG A 594 4.30 -12.77 -53.33
N HIS A 595 4.46 -14.09 -53.42
CA HIS A 595 4.08 -14.89 -54.58
C HIS A 595 3.34 -16.17 -54.16
N PRO A 596 2.15 -16.03 -53.54
CA PRO A 596 1.42 -17.17 -52.98
C PRO A 596 1.04 -18.17 -54.08
N GLN A 597 1.28 -19.44 -53.82
CA GLN A 597 0.85 -20.58 -54.64
C GLN A 597 -0.39 -21.25 -54.02
N SER A 598 -1.12 -22.02 -54.83
CA SER A 598 -2.24 -22.84 -54.36
C SER A 598 -1.82 -24.28 -54.06
N VAL A 599 -2.51 -24.90 -53.10
CA VAL A 599 -2.45 -26.35 -52.90
C VAL A 599 -3.14 -27.05 -54.08
N PRO A 600 -2.45 -27.97 -54.79
CA PRO A 600 -3.07 -28.69 -55.91
C PRO A 600 -4.08 -29.74 -55.41
N PRO A 601 -5.09 -30.11 -56.23
CA PRO A 601 -5.95 -31.25 -55.91
C PRO A 601 -5.16 -32.56 -56.00
N GLU A 602 -5.57 -33.58 -55.24
CA GLU A 602 -4.90 -34.89 -55.19
C GLU A 602 -4.61 -35.49 -56.57
N ARG A 603 -5.59 -35.46 -57.48
CA ARG A 603 -5.47 -35.96 -58.85
C ARG A 603 -4.28 -35.38 -59.63
N ALA A 604 -3.87 -34.14 -59.31
CA ALA A 604 -2.77 -33.46 -60.01
C ALA A 604 -1.39 -33.93 -59.51
N VAL A 605 -1.31 -34.44 -58.28
CA VAL A 605 -0.06 -34.88 -57.65
C VAL A 605 0.06 -36.40 -57.54
N GLN A 606 -1.05 -37.14 -57.69
CA GLN A 606 -1.10 -38.59 -57.47
C GLN A 606 -0.06 -39.38 -58.26
N ALA A 607 0.17 -39.04 -59.54
CA ALA A 607 1.18 -39.71 -60.35
C ALA A 607 2.61 -39.47 -59.82
N THR A 608 2.92 -38.23 -59.44
CA THR A 608 4.21 -37.85 -58.86
C THR A 608 4.41 -38.46 -57.47
N LEU A 609 3.36 -38.54 -56.65
CA LEU A 609 3.37 -39.21 -55.35
C LEU A 609 3.69 -40.71 -55.50
N ARG A 610 3.01 -41.41 -56.42
CA ARG A 610 3.28 -42.83 -56.70
C ARG A 610 4.69 -43.06 -57.21
N GLU A 611 5.19 -42.19 -58.09
CA GLU A 611 6.58 -42.23 -58.56
C GLU A 611 7.56 -42.09 -57.39
N SER A 612 7.32 -41.14 -56.49
CA SER A 612 8.17 -40.89 -55.33
C SER A 612 8.14 -42.05 -54.32
N ALA A 613 6.96 -42.60 -54.05
CA ALA A 613 6.78 -43.78 -53.20
C ALA A 613 7.50 -45.01 -53.80
N HIS A 614 7.37 -45.23 -55.11
CA HIS A 614 8.07 -46.33 -55.78
C HIS A 614 9.60 -46.17 -55.72
N ARG A 615 10.12 -44.95 -55.89
CA ARG A 615 11.56 -44.67 -55.71
C ARG A 615 12.00 -44.92 -54.27
N ALA A 616 11.21 -44.51 -53.28
CA ALA A 616 11.49 -44.75 -51.87
C ALA A 616 11.57 -46.25 -51.56
N GLU A 617 10.64 -47.04 -52.10
CA GLU A 617 10.61 -48.51 -51.97
C GLU A 617 11.85 -49.20 -52.56
N LEU A 618 12.40 -48.64 -53.66
CA LEU A 618 13.65 -49.14 -54.27
C LEU A 618 14.88 -48.79 -53.43
N ILE A 619 14.87 -47.67 -52.71
CA ILE A 619 15.98 -47.22 -51.84
C ILE A 619 15.94 -47.98 -50.51
N VAL A 620 14.76 -48.08 -49.91
CA VAL A 620 14.49 -48.76 -48.64
C VAL A 620 13.32 -49.73 -48.85
N PRO A 621 13.59 -51.05 -48.97
CA PRO A 621 12.53 -52.04 -49.11
C PRO A 621 11.56 -52.00 -47.91
N GLY A 622 10.26 -51.94 -48.17
CA GLY A 622 9.21 -51.77 -47.17
C GLY A 622 8.99 -50.32 -46.72
N ALA A 623 9.55 -49.32 -47.41
CA ALA A 623 9.40 -47.91 -47.04
C ALA A 623 7.94 -47.45 -47.05
N VAL A 624 7.17 -47.85 -48.06
CA VAL A 624 5.76 -47.43 -48.18
C VAL A 624 4.95 -47.95 -47.01
N ASP A 625 5.07 -49.25 -46.71
CA ASP A 625 4.38 -49.89 -45.58
C ASP A 625 4.80 -49.28 -44.22
N MET A 626 6.07 -48.89 -44.09
CA MET A 626 6.61 -48.28 -42.88
C MET A 626 6.05 -46.86 -42.64
N VAL A 627 5.93 -46.06 -43.70
CA VAL A 627 5.39 -44.69 -43.64
C VAL A 627 3.87 -44.69 -43.43
N GLU A 628 3.15 -45.59 -44.10
CA GLU A 628 1.68 -45.66 -44.02
C GLU A 628 1.17 -46.25 -42.70
N ASN A 629 2.00 -46.98 -41.94
CA ASN A 629 1.57 -47.71 -40.75
C ASN A 629 2.24 -47.22 -39.44
N PRO A 630 1.54 -46.38 -38.64
CA PRO A 630 2.06 -45.84 -37.38
C PRO A 630 2.45 -46.90 -36.33
N VAL A 631 1.83 -48.09 -36.38
CA VAL A 631 2.10 -49.18 -35.43
C VAL A 631 3.44 -49.86 -35.75
N LEU A 632 3.75 -50.03 -37.04
CA LEU A 632 5.05 -50.55 -37.48
C LEU A 632 6.17 -49.55 -37.15
N ALA A 633 5.91 -48.27 -37.35
CA ALA A 633 6.83 -47.18 -37.02
C ALA A 633 7.26 -47.19 -35.54
N ALA A 634 6.30 -47.38 -34.63
CA ALA A 634 6.56 -47.38 -33.18
C ALA A 634 7.50 -48.53 -32.73
N GLY A 635 7.48 -49.66 -33.44
CA GLY A 635 8.32 -50.81 -33.13
C GLY A 635 9.75 -50.72 -33.67
N LYS A 636 9.99 -49.84 -34.66
CA LYS A 636 11.25 -49.81 -35.43
C LYS A 636 11.70 -48.39 -35.82
N PRO A 637 12.19 -47.59 -34.85
CA PRO A 637 12.52 -46.18 -35.09
C PRO A 637 13.55 -45.92 -36.20
N ALA A 638 14.55 -46.79 -36.35
CA ALA A 638 15.58 -46.66 -37.38
C ALA A 638 15.04 -46.93 -38.79
N GLU A 639 14.25 -48.00 -38.96
CA GLU A 639 13.64 -48.33 -40.25
C GLU A 639 12.64 -47.24 -40.67
N PHE A 640 11.85 -46.71 -39.72
CA PHE A 640 10.95 -45.59 -39.96
C PHE A 640 11.69 -44.32 -40.39
N CYS A 641 12.72 -43.91 -39.64
CA CYS A 641 13.51 -42.73 -39.99
C CYS A 641 14.11 -42.84 -41.40
N HIS A 642 14.68 -44.00 -41.75
CA HIS A 642 15.23 -44.22 -43.10
C HIS A 642 14.15 -44.20 -44.18
N ALA A 643 12.99 -44.81 -43.94
CA ALA A 643 11.87 -44.83 -44.88
C ALA A 643 11.31 -43.43 -45.15
N GLU A 644 11.06 -42.65 -44.09
CA GLU A 644 10.58 -41.27 -44.18
C GLU A 644 11.58 -40.36 -44.92
N VAL A 645 12.86 -40.43 -44.53
CA VAL A 645 13.91 -39.65 -45.20
C VAL A 645 14.01 -40.03 -46.69
N ALA A 646 13.99 -41.32 -47.04
CA ALA A 646 14.03 -41.78 -48.42
C ALA A 646 12.80 -41.34 -49.24
N PHE A 647 11.62 -41.29 -48.61
CA PHE A 647 10.39 -40.80 -49.24
C PHE A 647 10.49 -39.33 -49.61
N TYR A 648 10.84 -38.46 -48.67
CA TYR A 648 10.99 -37.03 -48.95
C TYR A 648 12.19 -36.74 -49.86
N GLU A 649 13.29 -37.48 -49.77
CA GLU A 649 14.41 -37.38 -50.73
C GLU A 649 13.97 -37.70 -52.15
N SER A 650 13.13 -38.73 -52.32
CA SER A 650 12.58 -39.11 -53.63
C SER A 650 11.73 -38.00 -54.24
N ILE A 651 11.00 -37.25 -53.41
CA ILE A 651 10.25 -36.05 -53.84
C ILE A 651 11.22 -34.92 -54.20
N LEU A 652 12.19 -34.62 -53.34
CA LEU A 652 13.14 -33.50 -53.52
C LEU A 652 14.13 -33.71 -54.67
N ALA A 653 14.28 -34.94 -55.15
CA ALA A 653 15.07 -35.28 -56.34
C ALA A 653 14.34 -34.94 -57.66
N LEU A 654 13.05 -34.62 -57.61
CA LEU A 654 12.28 -34.23 -58.80
C LEU A 654 12.50 -32.75 -59.14
N PRO A 655 12.24 -32.34 -60.39
CA PRO A 655 12.16 -30.93 -60.78
C PRO A 655 11.21 -30.14 -59.87
N SER A 656 11.51 -28.85 -59.66
CA SER A 656 10.83 -28.05 -58.64
C SER A 656 9.32 -27.88 -58.90
N ASP A 657 8.93 -27.79 -60.16
CA ASP A 657 7.55 -27.70 -60.62
C ASP A 657 6.74 -28.98 -60.36
N ARG A 658 7.40 -30.10 -60.08
CA ARG A 658 6.76 -31.37 -59.66
C ARG A 658 6.86 -31.60 -58.16
N ALA A 659 8.01 -31.30 -57.55
CA ALA A 659 8.26 -31.52 -56.12
C ALA A 659 7.44 -30.55 -55.24
N GLY A 660 7.44 -29.25 -55.58
CA GLY A 660 6.76 -28.21 -54.81
C GLY A 660 5.27 -28.47 -54.61
N PRO A 661 4.49 -28.75 -55.68
CA PRO A 661 3.07 -29.08 -55.56
C PRO A 661 2.80 -30.31 -54.67
N VAL A 662 3.63 -31.35 -54.74
CA VAL A 662 3.52 -32.54 -53.89
C VAL A 662 3.74 -32.19 -52.42
N LEU A 663 4.80 -31.43 -52.10
CA LEU A 663 5.10 -31.01 -50.73
C LEU A 663 3.99 -30.14 -50.14
N ARG A 664 3.43 -29.21 -50.94
CA ARG A 664 2.25 -28.42 -50.52
C ARG A 664 1.03 -29.28 -50.27
N PHE A 665 0.80 -30.30 -51.10
CA PHE A 665 -0.31 -31.22 -50.94
C PHE A 665 -0.20 -32.03 -49.65
N LEU A 666 0.95 -32.65 -49.38
CA LEU A 666 1.18 -33.47 -48.18
C LEU A 666 0.90 -32.69 -46.89
N VAL A 667 1.40 -31.45 -46.79
CA VAL A 667 1.18 -30.58 -45.62
C VAL A 667 -0.26 -30.06 -45.51
N ALA A 668 -1.07 -30.19 -46.56
CA ALA A 668 -2.49 -29.84 -46.51
C ALA A 668 -3.39 -31.02 -46.11
N GLN A 669 -2.86 -32.26 -46.09
CA GLN A 669 -3.61 -33.46 -45.69
C GLN A 669 -3.45 -33.81 -44.20
N GLY A 670 -2.35 -33.37 -43.58
CA GLY A 670 -2.13 -33.41 -42.13
C GLY A 670 -2.52 -32.09 -41.46
#